data_AF-A0A2A2VIZ5-F1
#
_entry.id   AF-A0A2A2VIZ5-F1
#
_cell.length_a   1.000
_cell.length_b   1.000
_cell.length_c   1.000
_cell.angle_alpha   90.00
_cell.angle_beta   90.00
_cell.angle_gamma   90.00
#
_symmetry.space_group_name_H-M   'P 1'
#
loop_
_entity.id
_entity.type
_entity.pdbx_description
1 polymer ?
#
loop_
_entity_poly.entity_id
_entity_poly.type
_entity_poly.pdbx_seq_one_letter_code
_entity_poly.pdbx_strand_id
1 'polypeptide(L)'
;MLAGAGGTLVDHAPVASDYRGQGAPVFAMLDAVGPYRKNGLFEIYGGNFRERRSGPISVSEADFEITHGQAWLIWSPDFTPAKDATHLQIKFAAPPTTGKLTIGFVLDDGQSLAWTLDLAAKSAEPAGLLPPILPDDIVTRANNAQVVGDIKLAGNQVTVPLPPSLLLNLRSGRTKAISQWFVKVDGAAGTTMRFQALALVRPAPPATSTGVALAGKVVGGDIAPNTSVELLEESGATKKTVLATDGSFAFTAVDPTKPVSLRLRREEFEHSATLGRWFVPFYDRDDLVIDVRPIYVNEDGHAPDSARAKFNGARKPSPYAAFYEPHSRQYWPGAGTVQEYDSTTFVNNMGYVDRDRFFDNPDNCVRLASTGGSDMVALQVRPFEKVNILLEESLGVALHRCVEVISAATDNGDIGTNYPRIRDYTSKFGVQATLVSMLAGLVSQVSPTMLHDGLGFDPENSAIPNFLHDASGALTFRTASPVFSVFMAKPTFPEYVKGIPFGETLRVPFDVMPQPGKEAFQYWTEIVSYIEKHHPGQNFIFHTGVDQAQCRNNCESTLTLADGTKVAAGAKGFVRNVTEYCAKNGYTCVNPNFSERYGQVPRLLTFQFDGHYSKLGHQWLAQELTAPLAKILSDTPR
;
A
#
# COMPACT_ATOMS: atom_id res chain seq x y z
N MET A 1 -25.16 6.01 64.09
CA MET A 1 -24.49 7.31 64.35
C MET A 1 -23.00 7.08 64.38
N LEU A 2 -22.26 7.58 63.39
CA LEU A 2 -20.85 7.94 63.48
C LEU A 2 -20.53 8.78 62.22
N ALA A 3 -20.05 9.99 62.46
CA ALA A 3 -19.53 10.96 61.49
C ALA A 3 -18.30 10.36 60.75
N GLY A 4 -17.97 10.69 59.50
CA GLY A 4 -17.98 12.00 58.87
C GLY A 4 -16.58 12.63 58.94
N ALA A 5 -15.64 12.14 58.12
CA ALA A 5 -14.38 12.81 57.84
C ALA A 5 -14.18 12.81 56.31
N GLY A 6 -14.55 13.94 55.69
CA GLY A 6 -14.26 14.21 54.29
C GLY A 6 -12.79 14.58 54.13
N GLY A 7 -12.07 13.81 53.33
CA GLY A 7 -10.84 14.22 52.69
C GLY A 7 -11.12 14.37 51.20
N THR A 8 -11.34 15.61 50.74
CA THR A 8 -11.35 15.93 49.32
C THR A 8 -9.94 15.71 48.76
N LEU A 9 -9.76 14.64 47.96
CA LEU A 9 -8.63 14.54 47.04
C LEU A 9 -8.82 15.66 46.02
N VAL A 10 -8.09 16.76 46.23
CA VAL A 10 -7.95 17.82 45.24
C VAL A 10 -7.18 17.23 44.07
N ASP A 11 -7.86 17.05 42.94
CA ASP A 11 -7.24 16.81 41.63
C ASP A 11 -6.28 17.97 41.34
N HIS A 12 -5.02 17.81 41.74
CA HIS A 12 -3.97 18.64 41.20
C HIS A 12 -3.71 18.17 39.76
N ALA A 13 -4.05 19.03 38.79
CA ALA A 13 -3.53 18.90 37.43
C ALA A 13 -1.99 18.83 37.54
N PRO A 14 -1.35 17.76 37.05
CA PRO A 14 0.08 17.59 37.22
C PRO A 14 0.83 18.70 36.47
N VAL A 15 1.81 19.30 37.15
CA VAL A 15 2.56 20.45 36.65
C VAL A 15 3.62 19.95 35.66
N ALA A 16 3.85 20.69 34.56
CA ALA A 16 4.77 20.30 33.49
C ALA A 16 6.22 19.98 33.96
N SER A 17 6.61 20.40 35.16
CA SER A 17 7.92 20.11 35.76
C SER A 17 8.10 18.67 36.25
N ASP A 18 7.02 17.91 36.42
CA ASP A 18 7.07 16.55 37.00
C ASP A 18 7.34 15.46 35.95
N TYR A 19 7.34 15.82 34.67
CA TYR A 19 7.48 14.88 33.56
C TYR A 19 8.86 14.99 32.90
N ARG A 20 9.82 14.20 33.40
CA ARG A 20 11.10 13.91 32.70
C ARG A 20 11.06 12.62 31.86
N GLY A 21 9.90 12.00 31.70
CA GLY A 21 9.73 10.71 31.02
C GLY A 21 9.38 10.82 29.53
N GLN A 22 9.81 9.83 28.74
CA GLN A 22 9.26 9.61 27.40
C GLN A 22 7.78 9.22 27.54
N GLY A 23 6.86 10.09 27.10
CA GLY A 23 5.44 9.74 27.02
C GLY A 23 5.23 8.63 25.99
N ALA A 24 4.40 7.63 26.31
CA ALA A 24 4.12 6.53 25.38
C ALA A 24 2.98 6.92 24.40
N PRO A 25 3.06 6.51 23.13
CA PRO A 25 2.11 6.92 22.09
C PRO A 25 0.74 6.25 22.30
N VAL A 26 -0.32 7.07 22.36
CA VAL A 26 -1.70 6.58 22.34
C VAL A 26 -2.18 6.50 20.88
N PHE A 27 -1.79 7.48 20.08
CA PHE A 27 -2.09 7.59 18.66
C PHE A 27 -0.98 8.36 17.95
N ALA A 28 -0.33 7.78 16.94
CA ALA A 28 0.88 8.35 16.35
C ALA A 28 0.80 8.39 14.83
N MET A 29 1.15 9.54 14.25
CA MET A 29 1.45 9.63 12.81
C MET A 29 2.79 8.96 12.53
N LEU A 30 3.83 9.33 13.29
CA LEU A 30 5.18 8.80 13.16
C LEU A 30 5.62 8.19 14.50
N ASP A 31 6.09 6.96 14.49
CA ASP A 31 6.68 6.25 15.63
C ASP A 31 7.49 5.05 15.10
N ALA A 32 7.71 4.02 15.92
CA ALA A 32 8.41 2.81 15.48
C ALA A 32 7.65 2.00 14.41
N VAL A 33 6.45 2.42 14.00
CA VAL A 33 5.71 1.87 12.87
C VAL A 33 5.48 2.96 11.83
N GLY A 34 5.87 2.67 10.59
CA GLY A 34 5.69 3.57 9.46
C GLY A 34 4.21 3.91 9.16
N PRO A 35 3.90 5.12 8.67
CA PRO A 35 2.52 5.56 8.42
C PRO A 35 1.78 4.68 7.41
N TYR A 36 2.48 4.06 6.45
CA TYR A 36 1.89 3.16 5.45
C TYR A 36 1.40 1.81 6.02
N ARG A 37 1.62 1.53 7.31
CA ARG A 37 1.10 0.35 8.02
C ARG A 37 -0.03 0.70 8.98
N LYS A 38 -0.36 1.98 9.07
CA LYS A 38 -1.44 2.54 9.88
C LYS A 38 -2.67 2.74 8.99
N ASN A 39 -3.84 2.82 9.61
CA ASN A 39 -5.07 3.08 8.85
C ASN A 39 -5.10 4.54 8.38
N GLY A 40 -5.70 4.78 7.22
CA GLY A 40 -5.80 6.10 6.59
C GLY A 40 -4.83 6.36 5.44
N LEU A 41 -4.90 7.58 4.92
CA LEU A 41 -4.13 8.06 3.77
C LEU A 41 -2.99 8.97 4.23
N PHE A 42 -1.77 8.67 3.80
CA PHE A 42 -0.59 9.51 4.06
C PHE A 42 -0.13 10.17 2.76
N GLU A 43 0.07 11.48 2.81
CA GLU A 43 0.39 12.32 1.66
C GLU A 43 1.58 13.22 1.93
N ILE A 44 2.33 13.53 0.87
CA ILE A 44 3.57 14.29 0.94
C ILE A 44 3.55 15.31 -0.20
N TYR A 45 3.90 16.56 0.12
CA TYR A 45 3.97 17.63 -0.86
C TYR A 45 5.19 18.50 -0.60
N GLY A 46 5.90 18.93 -1.65
CA GLY A 46 7.05 19.84 -1.51
C GLY A 46 8.28 19.22 -0.82
N GLY A 47 8.33 17.90 -0.66
CA GLY A 47 9.43 17.15 -0.04
C GLY A 47 9.34 15.65 -0.28
N ASN A 48 10.35 14.89 0.16
CA ASN A 48 10.40 13.42 0.11
C ASN A 48 10.34 12.85 1.54
N PHE A 49 9.56 11.79 1.76
CA PHE A 49 9.45 11.15 3.08
C PHE A 49 9.91 9.69 3.04
N ARG A 50 11.01 9.37 3.74
CA ARG A 50 11.61 8.03 3.74
C ARG A 50 11.74 7.50 5.16
N GLU A 51 11.56 6.19 5.33
CA GLU A 51 11.70 5.52 6.63
C GLU A 51 13.08 4.88 6.77
N ARG A 52 13.72 5.00 7.94
CA ARG A 52 14.90 4.23 8.33
C ARG A 52 14.49 2.94 9.03
N ARG A 53 14.67 1.81 8.38
CA ARG A 53 14.23 0.50 8.84
C ARG A 53 15.25 -0.09 9.81
N SER A 54 14.78 -0.56 10.96
CA SER A 54 15.61 -1.28 11.95
C SER A 54 15.20 -2.75 12.13
N GLY A 55 14.12 -3.17 11.48
CA GLY A 55 13.61 -4.54 11.53
C GLY A 55 12.57 -4.82 10.43
N PRO A 56 11.95 -6.01 10.47
CA PRO A 56 10.83 -6.39 9.60
C PRO A 56 9.74 -5.33 9.46
N ILE A 57 9.36 -4.68 10.57
CA ILE A 57 8.29 -3.69 10.72
C ILE A 57 8.85 -2.39 11.33
N SER A 58 9.77 -2.52 12.28
CA SER A 58 10.33 -1.44 13.08
C SER A 58 11.01 -0.34 12.23
N VAL A 59 10.66 0.90 12.55
CA VAL A 59 11.26 2.13 12.04
C VAL A 59 12.04 2.80 13.17
N SER A 60 13.26 3.23 12.90
CA SER A 60 14.11 3.93 13.87
C SER A 60 13.92 5.45 13.81
N GLU A 61 13.77 5.97 12.61
CA GLU A 61 13.48 7.37 12.32
C GLU A 61 12.84 7.52 10.94
N ALA A 62 12.25 8.68 10.68
CA ALA A 62 11.71 9.06 9.39
C ALA A 62 12.35 10.37 8.91
N ASP A 63 12.89 10.35 7.70
CA ASP A 63 13.56 11.45 7.04
C ASP A 63 12.57 12.18 6.15
N PHE A 64 12.22 13.42 6.51
CA PHE A 64 11.47 14.34 5.67
C PHE A 64 12.42 15.34 5.03
N GLU A 65 12.82 15.07 3.79
CA GLU A 65 13.65 15.95 2.97
C GLU A 65 12.78 17.06 2.36
N ILE A 66 13.11 18.30 2.67
CA ILE A 66 12.34 19.48 2.27
C ILE A 66 12.91 19.98 0.94
N THR A 67 12.18 19.80 -0.15
CA THR A 67 12.67 20.17 -1.49
C THR A 67 12.21 21.57 -1.90
N HIS A 68 11.11 22.06 -1.35
CA HIS A 68 10.54 23.36 -1.70
C HIS A 68 10.56 24.33 -0.50
N GLY A 69 10.35 25.63 -0.75
CA GLY A 69 10.22 26.65 0.31
C GLY A 69 9.13 26.32 1.33
N GLN A 70 8.15 25.51 0.92
CA GLN A 70 7.13 24.94 1.78
C GLN A 70 6.95 23.44 1.47
N ALA A 71 6.88 22.62 2.52
CA ALA A 71 6.62 21.19 2.40
C ALA A 71 5.60 20.71 3.44
N TRP A 72 4.86 19.67 3.10
CA TRP A 72 3.77 19.14 3.90
C TRP A 72 3.81 17.62 4.02
N LEU A 73 3.50 17.12 5.21
CA LEU A 73 3.02 15.77 5.44
C LEU A 73 1.57 15.87 5.90
N ILE A 74 0.68 15.06 5.34
CA ILE A 74 -0.73 15.03 5.69
C ILE A 74 -1.13 13.59 5.93
N TRP A 75 -1.75 13.30 7.06
CA TRP A 75 -2.32 12.00 7.35
C TRP A 75 -3.82 12.13 7.64
N SER A 76 -4.64 11.47 6.85
CA SER A 76 -6.09 11.40 7.01
C SER A 76 -6.46 10.02 7.56
N PRO A 77 -6.49 9.83 8.89
CA PRO A 77 -6.71 8.52 9.49
C PRO A 77 -8.15 8.02 9.29
N ASP A 78 -8.33 6.71 9.10
CA ASP A 78 -9.68 6.12 9.05
C ASP A 78 -10.36 6.10 10.43
N PHE A 79 -9.57 6.11 11.51
CA PHE A 79 -10.03 6.07 12.88
C PHE A 79 -9.15 6.93 13.81
N THR A 80 -9.73 7.47 14.87
CA THR A 80 -9.01 8.25 15.89
C THR A 80 -9.11 7.61 17.28
N PRO A 81 -8.42 6.48 17.54
CA PRO A 81 -8.41 5.81 18.85
C PRO A 81 -7.46 6.51 19.85
N ALA A 82 -7.77 7.78 20.17
CA ALA A 82 -6.90 8.67 20.96
C ALA A 82 -7.56 9.23 22.24
N LYS A 83 -8.58 8.54 22.79
CA LYS A 83 -9.40 9.01 23.92
C LYS A 83 -8.58 9.44 25.15
N ASP A 84 -7.45 8.79 25.37
CA ASP A 84 -6.59 8.98 26.56
C ASP A 84 -5.43 9.93 26.32
N ALA A 85 -5.28 10.46 25.10
CA ALA A 85 -4.24 11.42 24.80
C ALA A 85 -4.44 12.72 25.59
N THR A 86 -3.34 13.24 26.16
CA THR A 86 -3.35 14.51 26.88
C THR A 86 -2.33 15.50 26.37
N HIS A 87 -1.33 15.03 25.60
CA HIS A 87 -0.24 15.85 25.09
C HIS A 87 0.06 15.53 23.63
N LEU A 88 0.58 16.52 22.90
CA LEU A 88 1.30 16.34 21.64
C LEU A 88 2.79 16.19 21.95
N GLN A 89 3.43 15.16 21.40
CA GLN A 89 4.86 14.94 21.48
C GLN A 89 5.48 14.93 20.08
N ILE A 90 6.60 15.63 19.96
CA ILE A 90 7.45 15.63 18.77
C ILE A 90 8.85 15.27 19.25
N LYS A 91 9.46 14.24 18.69
CA LYS A 91 10.83 13.83 19.00
C LYS A 91 11.61 13.75 17.71
N PHE A 92 12.71 14.49 17.64
CA PHE A 92 13.61 14.48 16.51
C PHE A 92 14.83 13.59 16.77
N ALA A 93 15.37 12.98 15.73
CA ALA A 93 16.65 12.28 15.82
C ALA A 93 17.80 13.26 16.07
N ALA A 94 17.72 14.44 15.44
CA ALA A 94 18.58 15.58 15.70
C ALA A 94 17.72 16.86 15.69
N PRO A 95 17.99 17.85 16.58
CA PRO A 95 17.29 19.14 16.57
C PRO A 95 17.36 19.79 15.18
N PRO A 96 16.22 20.09 14.53
CA PRO A 96 16.25 20.83 13.27
C PRO A 96 16.60 22.29 13.54
N THR A 97 17.40 22.89 12.66
CA THR A 97 18.04 24.19 12.88
C THR A 97 17.61 25.25 11.87
N THR A 98 16.56 25.03 11.08
CA THR A 98 16.18 25.91 9.96
C THR A 98 14.67 25.92 9.77
N GLY A 99 14.13 27.10 9.47
CA GLY A 99 12.73 27.28 9.11
C GLY A 99 11.74 27.29 10.29
N LYS A 100 10.49 26.98 9.98
CA LYS A 100 9.36 26.93 10.90
C LYS A 100 8.59 25.64 10.70
N LEU A 101 8.28 24.95 11.78
CA LEU A 101 7.45 23.75 11.79
C LEU A 101 6.08 24.10 12.37
N THR A 102 5.01 23.76 11.65
CA THR A 102 3.64 23.85 12.14
C THR A 102 3.03 22.46 12.14
N ILE A 103 2.50 22.03 13.27
CA ILE A 103 1.79 20.75 13.39
C ILE A 103 0.37 21.06 13.80
N GLY A 104 -0.61 20.46 13.15
CA GLY A 104 -1.99 20.70 13.49
C GLY A 104 -2.95 19.59 13.12
N PHE A 105 -4.18 19.79 13.53
CA PHE A 105 -5.29 18.88 13.33
C PHE A 105 -6.44 19.60 12.65
N VAL A 106 -7.14 18.90 11.77
CA VAL A 106 -8.48 19.25 11.31
C VAL A 106 -9.44 18.25 11.95
N LEU A 107 -10.37 18.74 12.75
CA LEU A 107 -11.36 17.93 13.46
C LEU A 107 -12.56 17.64 12.55
N ASP A 108 -13.32 16.60 12.91
CA ASP A 108 -14.52 16.20 12.17
C ASP A 108 -15.64 17.25 12.15
N ASP A 109 -15.69 18.11 13.15
CA ASP A 109 -16.59 19.25 13.25
C ASP A 109 -16.13 20.47 12.42
N GLY A 110 -15.00 20.35 11.72
CA GLY A 110 -14.43 21.38 10.85
C GLY A 110 -13.51 22.37 11.57
N GLN A 111 -13.36 22.29 12.89
CA GLN A 111 -12.36 23.09 13.61
C GLN A 111 -10.95 22.69 13.19
N SER A 112 -10.02 23.65 13.18
CA SER A 112 -8.61 23.37 12.97
C SER A 112 -7.76 24.05 14.04
N LEU A 113 -6.78 23.31 14.55
CA LEU A 113 -5.91 23.70 15.66
C LEU A 113 -4.46 23.43 15.26
N ALA A 114 -3.54 24.33 15.63
CA ALA A 114 -2.12 24.16 15.31
C ALA A 114 -1.18 24.64 16.41
N TRP A 115 0.01 24.05 16.45
CA TRP A 115 1.16 24.50 17.22
C TRP A 115 2.28 24.90 16.28
N THR A 116 2.99 25.95 16.63
CA THR A 116 4.07 26.52 15.84
C THR A 116 5.39 26.43 16.60
N LEU A 117 6.42 25.91 15.92
CA LEU A 117 7.79 25.84 16.41
C LEU A 117 8.68 26.61 15.43
N ASP A 118 9.18 27.76 15.87
CA ASP A 118 10.20 28.51 15.14
C ASP A 118 11.58 27.87 15.43
N LEU A 119 12.27 27.43 14.38
CA LEU A 119 13.53 26.68 14.51
C LEU A 119 14.75 27.60 14.43
N ALA A 120 14.92 28.33 13.32
CA ALA A 120 15.89 29.42 13.17
C ALA A 120 15.72 30.16 11.82
N ALA A 121 16.82 30.71 11.27
CA ALA A 121 16.85 31.38 9.97
C ALA A 121 16.27 30.52 8.84
N LYS A 122 15.68 31.21 7.85
CA LYS A 122 15.19 30.56 6.63
C LYS A 122 16.37 30.15 5.74
N SER A 123 16.30 28.99 5.11
CA SER A 123 17.20 28.65 4.02
C SER A 123 16.85 29.44 2.75
N ALA A 124 17.81 29.57 1.84
CA ALA A 124 17.56 30.10 0.51
C ALA A 124 16.66 29.12 -0.26
N GLU A 125 15.68 29.66 -0.99
CA GLU A 125 14.82 28.83 -1.84
C GLU A 125 15.62 28.31 -3.06
N PRO A 126 15.49 27.02 -3.41
CA PRO A 126 16.04 26.49 -4.65
C PRO A 126 15.43 27.21 -5.85
N ALA A 127 16.28 27.73 -6.74
CA ALA A 127 15.82 28.40 -7.94
C ALA A 127 15.18 27.41 -8.93
N GLY A 128 14.05 27.80 -9.53
CA GLY A 128 13.45 27.09 -10.67
C GLY A 128 12.49 25.93 -10.34
N LEU A 129 12.17 25.70 -9.07
CA LEU A 129 11.12 24.74 -8.69
C LEU A 129 9.73 25.39 -8.75
N LEU A 130 8.76 24.69 -9.35
CA LEU A 130 7.36 25.09 -9.28
C LEU A 130 6.82 24.85 -7.86
N PRO A 131 5.91 25.68 -7.33
CA PRO A 131 5.26 25.39 -6.06
C PRO A 131 4.59 24.01 -6.04
N PRO A 132 4.57 23.31 -4.89
CA PRO A 132 3.87 22.05 -4.78
C PRO A 132 2.37 22.24 -5.05
N ILE A 133 1.76 21.29 -5.76
CA ILE A 133 0.31 21.29 -6.03
C ILE A 133 -0.38 20.74 -4.78
N LEU A 134 -0.79 21.63 -3.88
CA LEU A 134 -1.49 21.28 -2.65
C LEU A 134 -3.02 21.30 -2.84
N PRO A 135 -3.79 20.46 -2.15
CA PRO A 135 -5.25 20.57 -2.12
C PRO A 135 -5.71 21.86 -1.43
N ASP A 136 -6.44 22.72 -2.15
CA ASP A 136 -6.84 24.05 -1.69
C ASP A 136 -7.67 24.02 -0.39
N ASP A 137 -8.51 23.00 -0.21
CA ASP A 137 -9.36 22.83 0.96
C ASP A 137 -8.54 22.56 2.23
N ILE A 138 -7.53 21.70 2.13
CA ILE A 138 -6.64 21.39 3.25
C ILE A 138 -5.77 22.59 3.59
N VAL A 139 -5.20 23.26 2.58
CA VAL A 139 -4.38 24.47 2.77
C VAL A 139 -5.18 25.56 3.45
N THR A 140 -6.42 25.78 3.01
CA THR A 140 -7.31 26.78 3.60
C THR A 140 -7.59 26.47 5.07
N ARG A 141 -7.94 25.22 5.40
CA ARG A 141 -8.20 24.82 6.79
C ARG A 141 -6.97 24.94 7.67
N ALA A 142 -5.81 24.47 7.20
CA ALA A 142 -4.56 24.51 7.93
C ALA A 142 -4.05 25.95 8.15
N ASN A 143 -4.17 26.83 7.15
CA ASN A 143 -3.78 28.24 7.29
C ASN A 143 -4.75 29.03 8.18
N ASN A 144 -6.01 28.61 8.28
CA ASN A 144 -7.01 29.18 9.18
C ASN A 144 -7.05 28.49 10.56
N ALA A 145 -6.11 27.56 10.84
CA ALA A 145 -6.06 26.87 12.11
C ALA A 145 -5.86 27.85 13.26
N GLN A 146 -6.64 27.70 14.33
CA GLN A 146 -6.42 28.44 15.55
C GLN A 146 -5.07 28.01 16.14
N VAL A 147 -4.13 28.95 16.23
CA VAL A 147 -2.84 28.71 16.86
C VAL A 147 -3.07 28.55 18.36
N VAL A 148 -2.84 27.34 18.86
CA VAL A 148 -3.01 26.97 20.28
C VAL A 148 -1.86 27.55 21.11
N GLY A 149 -0.67 27.65 20.53
CA GLY A 149 0.47 28.34 21.12
C GLY A 149 1.78 28.08 20.40
N ASP A 150 2.77 28.92 20.69
CA ASP A 150 4.16 28.71 20.27
C ASP A 150 4.83 27.70 21.20
N ILE A 151 5.48 26.70 20.61
CA ILE A 151 6.17 25.63 21.34
C ILE A 151 7.68 25.82 21.19
N LYS A 152 8.44 25.46 22.24
CA LYS A 152 9.90 25.56 22.24
C LYS A 152 10.51 24.17 22.30
N LEU A 153 11.61 23.99 21.56
CA LEU A 153 12.37 22.76 21.59
C LEU A 153 13.16 22.65 22.91
N ALA A 154 13.01 21.52 23.59
CA ALA A 154 13.81 21.16 24.76
C ALA A 154 14.75 20.00 24.37
N GLY A 155 16.02 20.32 24.08
CA GLY A 155 16.95 19.36 23.49
C GLY A 155 16.52 19.00 22.06
N ASN A 156 16.08 17.76 21.85
CA ASN A 156 15.54 17.26 20.58
C ASN A 156 14.04 16.92 20.65
N GLN A 157 13.33 17.39 21.69
CA GLN A 157 11.95 17.01 21.93
C GLN A 157 11.07 18.23 22.25
N VAL A 158 9.81 18.12 21.86
CA VAL A 158 8.71 18.98 22.29
C VAL A 158 7.64 18.11 22.93
N THR A 159 7.07 18.56 24.05
CA THR A 159 5.88 17.94 24.66
C THR A 159 5.00 19.04 25.22
N VAL A 160 3.76 19.14 24.71
CA VAL A 160 2.83 20.21 25.05
C VAL A 160 1.43 19.67 25.31
N PRO A 161 0.69 20.24 26.28
CA PRO A 161 -0.67 19.79 26.59
C PRO A 161 -1.63 20.09 25.42
N LEU A 162 -2.61 19.22 25.22
CA LEU A 162 -3.68 19.43 24.26
C LEU A 162 -4.70 20.45 24.81
N PRO A 163 -5.28 21.33 23.98
CA PRO A 163 -6.29 22.27 24.42
C PRO A 163 -7.59 21.54 24.83
N PRO A 164 -8.40 22.11 25.75
CA PRO A 164 -9.63 21.49 26.21
C PRO A 164 -10.62 21.09 25.10
N SER A 165 -10.71 21.89 24.03
CA SER A 165 -11.57 21.60 22.87
C SER A 165 -11.17 20.28 22.19
N LEU A 166 -9.87 20.06 21.97
CA LEU A 166 -9.37 18.82 21.39
C LEU A 166 -9.58 17.63 22.33
N LEU A 167 -9.32 17.79 23.63
CA LEU A 167 -9.55 16.73 24.62
C LEU A 167 -11.02 16.28 24.64
N LEU A 168 -11.96 17.23 24.58
CA LEU A 168 -13.38 16.94 24.54
C LEU A 168 -13.77 16.20 23.25
N ASN A 169 -13.24 16.62 22.10
CA ASN A 169 -13.50 15.96 20.82
C ASN A 169 -12.93 14.53 20.80
N LEU A 170 -11.69 14.32 21.26
CA LEU A 170 -11.09 12.97 21.35
C LEU A 170 -11.84 12.02 22.30
N ARG A 171 -12.46 12.56 23.35
CA ARG A 171 -13.24 11.78 24.34
C ARG A 171 -14.69 11.58 23.96
N SER A 172 -15.17 12.17 22.86
CA SER A 172 -16.59 12.12 22.50
C SER A 172 -17.05 10.76 21.97
N GLY A 173 -16.15 9.78 21.86
CA GLY A 173 -16.45 8.44 21.32
C GLY A 173 -16.68 8.41 19.81
N ARG A 174 -16.41 9.51 19.10
CA ARG A 174 -16.50 9.56 17.64
C ARG A 174 -15.34 8.80 17.01
N THR A 175 -15.63 8.03 15.97
CA THR A 175 -14.64 7.18 15.31
C THR A 175 -13.58 7.97 14.54
N LYS A 176 -13.89 9.20 14.08
CA LYS A 176 -13.01 10.06 13.26
C LYS A 176 -12.79 11.45 13.86
N ALA A 177 -12.66 11.56 15.18
CA ALA A 177 -12.44 12.82 15.90
C ALA A 177 -11.39 13.75 15.24
N ILE A 178 -10.27 13.17 14.77
CA ILE A 178 -9.30 13.85 13.90
C ILE A 178 -9.55 13.38 12.47
N SER A 179 -10.01 14.29 11.62
CA SER A 179 -10.17 14.02 10.19
C SER A 179 -8.83 14.07 9.45
N GLN A 180 -7.94 14.98 9.83
CA GLN A 180 -6.61 15.13 9.25
C GLN A 180 -5.59 15.60 10.28
N TRP A 181 -4.37 15.10 10.16
CA TRP A 181 -3.17 15.56 10.85
C TRP A 181 -2.23 16.15 9.81
N PHE A 182 -1.77 17.38 9.99
CA PHE A 182 -0.83 18.00 9.08
C PHE A 182 0.46 18.42 9.77
N VAL A 183 1.56 18.30 9.03
CA VAL A 183 2.88 18.82 9.37
C VAL A 183 3.27 19.72 8.21
N LYS A 184 3.47 21.00 8.49
CA LYS A 184 3.87 22.01 7.51
C LYS A 184 5.24 22.54 7.91
N VAL A 185 6.16 22.58 6.94
CA VAL A 185 7.50 23.12 7.11
C VAL A 185 7.67 24.29 6.16
N ASP A 186 7.97 25.47 6.70
CA ASP A 186 8.24 26.69 5.93
C ASP A 186 9.71 27.12 6.07
N GLY A 187 10.33 27.53 4.96
CA GLY A 187 11.67 28.14 4.95
C GLY A 187 12.82 27.20 5.33
N ALA A 188 12.69 25.91 5.05
CA ALA A 188 13.72 24.89 5.32
C ALA A 188 14.12 24.08 4.06
N ALA A 189 13.90 24.63 2.87
CA ALA A 189 14.26 24.00 1.60
C ALA A 189 15.75 23.59 1.56
N GLY A 190 16.04 22.43 0.97
CA GLY A 190 17.38 21.85 0.90
C GLY A 190 17.87 21.20 2.21
N THR A 191 16.99 21.03 3.20
CA THR A 191 17.32 20.39 4.48
C THR A 191 16.48 19.13 4.72
N THR A 192 16.84 18.34 5.73
CA THR A 192 16.08 17.15 6.13
C THR A 192 15.71 17.25 7.60
N MET A 193 14.41 17.13 7.91
CA MET A 193 13.93 16.95 9.27
C MET A 193 13.82 15.45 9.58
N ARG A 194 14.52 15.00 10.63
CA ARG A 194 14.52 13.59 11.04
C ARG A 194 13.66 13.39 12.29
N PHE A 195 12.55 12.68 12.15
CA PHE A 195 11.60 12.41 13.22
C PHE A 195 11.83 11.01 13.81
N GLN A 196 11.93 10.91 15.13
CA GLN A 196 11.79 9.64 15.84
C GLN A 196 10.33 9.38 16.24
N ALA A 197 9.59 10.44 16.58
CA ALA A 197 8.18 10.32 16.91
C ALA A 197 7.42 11.62 16.62
N LEU A 198 6.17 11.47 16.19
CA LEU A 198 5.14 12.49 16.14
C LEU A 198 3.83 11.83 16.58
N ALA A 199 3.46 12.07 17.83
CA ALA A 199 2.40 11.32 18.48
C ALA A 199 1.56 12.16 19.45
N LEU A 200 0.30 11.76 19.59
CA LEU A 200 -0.53 12.06 20.72
C LEU A 200 -0.20 11.05 21.82
N VAL A 201 0.22 11.57 22.97
CA VAL A 201 0.72 10.77 24.09
C VAL A 201 -0.09 11.03 25.35
N ARG A 202 -0.07 10.04 26.23
CA ARG A 202 -0.38 10.22 27.64
C ARG A 202 0.96 10.15 28.38
N PRO A 203 1.42 11.23 29.04
CA PRO A 203 2.61 11.16 29.86
C PRO A 203 2.42 10.10 30.93
N ALA A 204 3.29 9.09 30.88
CA ALA A 204 3.36 7.99 31.82
C ALA A 204 4.83 7.87 32.28
N PRO A 205 5.11 7.14 33.37
CA PRO A 205 6.48 6.74 33.68
C PRO A 205 7.12 6.06 32.46
N PRO A 206 8.47 6.12 32.30
CA PRO A 206 9.17 5.46 31.20
C PRO A 206 8.73 4.00 31.08
N ALA A 207 8.64 3.52 29.84
CA ALA A 207 8.26 2.16 29.61
C ALA A 207 9.20 1.19 30.35
N THR A 208 8.69 0.46 31.34
CA THR A 208 9.41 -0.63 31.99
C THR A 208 9.41 -1.87 31.08
N SER A 209 10.45 -2.71 31.15
CA SER A 209 10.49 -4.00 30.42
C SER A 209 9.45 -5.02 30.90
N THR A 210 8.65 -4.69 31.91
CA THR A 210 7.48 -5.46 32.33
C THR A 210 6.41 -5.35 31.25
N GLY A 211 6.03 -6.50 30.67
CA GLY A 211 5.06 -6.53 29.57
C GLY A 211 3.70 -5.97 29.96
N VAL A 212 3.01 -5.36 28.98
CA VAL A 212 1.74 -4.65 29.13
C VAL A 212 0.53 -5.54 28.82
N ALA A 213 -0.63 -5.14 29.31
CA ALA A 213 -1.91 -5.72 28.89
C ALA A 213 -2.47 -4.98 27.67
N LEU A 214 -2.96 -5.75 26.70
CA LEU A 214 -3.74 -5.25 25.57
C LEU A 214 -5.11 -5.91 25.59
N ALA A 215 -6.16 -5.12 25.76
CA ALA A 215 -7.54 -5.56 25.74
C ALA A 215 -8.38 -4.68 24.81
N GLY A 216 -9.48 -5.24 24.36
CA GLY A 216 -10.33 -4.60 23.37
C GLY A 216 -11.54 -5.43 22.99
N LYS A 217 -12.18 -5.03 21.89
CA LYS A 217 -13.43 -5.61 21.42
C LYS A 217 -13.46 -5.75 19.90
N VAL A 218 -14.08 -6.83 19.43
CA VAL A 218 -14.48 -6.98 18.04
C VAL A 218 -15.90 -6.43 17.89
N VAL A 219 -16.10 -5.56 16.91
CA VAL A 219 -17.40 -4.91 16.67
C VAL A 219 -17.80 -5.07 15.21
N GLY A 220 -19.10 -4.98 14.91
CA GLY A 220 -19.53 -4.80 13.53
C GLY A 220 -20.00 -6.03 12.76
N GLY A 221 -20.51 -7.06 13.44
CA GLY A 221 -21.12 -8.22 12.81
C GLY A 221 -21.35 -9.35 13.81
N ASP A 222 -21.96 -10.44 13.35
CA ASP A 222 -22.15 -11.63 14.16
C ASP A 222 -20.81 -12.35 14.37
N ILE A 223 -20.43 -12.49 15.63
CA ILE A 223 -19.19 -13.16 16.03
C ILE A 223 -19.54 -14.62 16.32
N ALA A 224 -19.01 -15.53 15.51
CA ALA A 224 -19.21 -16.96 15.72
C ALA A 224 -18.60 -17.40 17.07
N PRO A 225 -19.20 -18.38 17.78
CA PRO A 225 -18.60 -18.96 18.97
C PRO A 225 -17.17 -19.44 18.70
N ASN A 226 -16.28 -19.29 19.69
CA ASN A 226 -14.86 -19.68 19.61
C ASN A 226 -14.04 -18.93 18.55
N THR A 227 -14.54 -17.82 18.00
CA THR A 227 -13.72 -16.90 17.19
C THR A 227 -12.53 -16.44 18.03
N SER A 228 -11.34 -16.38 17.43
CA SER A 228 -10.12 -15.96 18.12
C SER A 228 -9.50 -14.73 17.45
N VAL A 229 -8.89 -13.89 18.29
CA VAL A 229 -7.98 -12.82 17.87
C VAL A 229 -6.56 -13.35 18.00
N GLU A 230 -5.73 -13.02 17.02
CA GLU A 230 -4.31 -13.32 16.99
C GLU A 230 -3.52 -12.03 17.23
N LEU A 231 -2.54 -12.10 18.13
CA LEU A 231 -1.49 -11.11 18.31
C LEU A 231 -0.23 -11.66 17.64
N LEU A 232 0.17 -11.06 16.53
CA LEU A 232 1.42 -11.35 15.83
C LEU A 232 2.49 -10.33 16.25
N GLU A 233 3.64 -10.83 16.67
CA GLU A 233 4.83 -10.03 16.96
C GLU A 233 5.72 -9.93 15.72
N GLU A 234 6.53 -8.87 15.63
CA GLU A 234 7.49 -8.69 14.53
C GLU A 234 8.48 -9.86 14.38
N SER A 235 8.74 -10.59 15.47
CA SER A 235 9.55 -11.81 15.50
C SER A 235 8.93 -13.00 14.76
N GLY A 236 7.65 -12.91 14.36
CA GLY A 236 6.87 -14.01 13.82
C GLY A 236 6.16 -14.84 14.89
N ALA A 237 6.40 -14.57 16.19
CA ALA A 237 5.68 -15.23 17.26
C ALA A 237 4.20 -14.82 17.28
N THR A 238 3.31 -15.79 17.47
CA THR A 238 1.86 -15.56 17.52
C THR A 238 1.29 -16.01 18.86
N LYS A 239 0.43 -15.17 19.45
CA LYS A 239 -0.42 -15.52 20.60
C LYS A 239 -1.88 -15.47 20.16
N LYS A 240 -2.73 -16.34 20.70
CA LYS A 240 -4.16 -16.38 20.39
C LYS A 240 -5.00 -16.29 21.65
N THR A 241 -6.07 -15.52 21.58
CA THR A 241 -7.10 -15.44 22.63
C THR A 241 -8.46 -15.66 21.99
N VAL A 242 -9.27 -16.54 22.59
CA VAL A 242 -10.66 -16.74 22.19
C VAL A 242 -11.50 -15.56 22.68
N LEU A 243 -12.38 -15.06 21.82
CA LEU A 243 -13.29 -13.98 22.17
C LEU A 243 -14.27 -14.42 23.27
N ALA A 244 -14.50 -13.53 24.23
CA ALA A 244 -15.62 -13.67 25.15
C ALA A 244 -16.96 -13.52 24.40
N THR A 245 -18.06 -13.86 25.08
CA THR A 245 -19.42 -13.81 24.51
C THR A 245 -19.85 -12.41 24.08
N ASP A 246 -19.29 -11.37 24.69
CA ASP A 246 -19.53 -9.99 24.32
C ASP A 246 -18.62 -9.51 23.17
N GLY A 247 -17.70 -10.34 22.68
CA GLY A 247 -16.70 -10.00 21.66
C GLY A 247 -15.41 -9.39 22.20
N SER A 248 -15.21 -9.35 23.53
CA SER A 248 -13.98 -8.84 24.14
C SER A 248 -12.81 -9.82 24.04
N PHE A 249 -11.59 -9.28 24.05
CA PHE A 249 -10.34 -10.03 24.09
C PHE A 249 -9.32 -9.36 25.00
N ALA A 250 -8.34 -10.14 25.47
CA ALA A 250 -7.19 -9.64 26.19
C ALA A 250 -5.92 -10.45 25.91
N PHE A 251 -4.78 -9.78 25.93
CA PHE A 251 -3.44 -10.32 25.90
C PHE A 251 -2.66 -9.70 27.06
N THR A 252 -1.80 -10.49 27.71
CA THR A 252 -0.93 -10.04 28.80
C THR A 252 0.53 -10.23 28.42
N ALA A 253 1.42 -9.53 29.13
CA ALA A 253 2.87 -9.61 28.94
C ALA A 253 3.30 -9.32 27.49
N VAL A 254 2.73 -8.29 26.87
CA VAL A 254 3.12 -7.81 25.54
C VAL A 254 4.27 -6.81 25.68
N ASP A 255 5.31 -6.89 24.87
CA ASP A 255 6.43 -5.93 24.93
C ASP A 255 5.99 -4.56 24.40
N PRO A 256 5.99 -3.49 25.22
CA PRO A 256 5.55 -2.15 24.82
C PRO A 256 6.52 -1.43 23.87
N THR A 257 7.69 -2.01 23.61
CA THR A 257 8.71 -1.41 22.74
C THR A 257 8.74 -2.03 21.35
N LYS A 258 7.94 -3.07 21.10
CA LYS A 258 7.98 -3.85 19.85
C LYS A 258 6.67 -3.70 19.07
N PRO A 259 6.74 -3.48 17.75
CA PRO A 259 5.55 -3.51 16.91
C PRO A 259 4.80 -4.83 17.02
N VAL A 260 3.48 -4.74 17.09
CA VAL A 260 2.57 -5.88 17.05
C VAL A 260 1.44 -5.66 16.05
N SER A 261 0.81 -6.75 15.64
CA SER A 261 -0.37 -6.76 14.78
C SER A 261 -1.49 -7.54 15.47
N LEU A 262 -2.65 -6.92 15.65
CA LEU A 262 -3.86 -7.61 16.11
C LEU A 262 -4.73 -7.96 14.91
N ARG A 263 -5.03 -9.25 14.77
CA ARG A 263 -5.67 -9.81 13.59
C ARG A 263 -6.85 -10.68 13.98
N LEU A 264 -7.96 -10.51 13.27
CA LEU A 264 -9.08 -11.43 13.31
C LEU A 264 -9.37 -11.89 11.90
N ARG A 265 -9.48 -13.22 11.72
CA ARG A 265 -9.89 -13.80 10.44
C ARG A 265 -11.37 -14.13 10.48
N ARG A 266 -12.16 -13.47 9.62
CA ARG A 266 -13.59 -13.73 9.41
C ARG A 266 -13.82 -13.89 7.92
N GLU A 267 -14.51 -14.97 7.51
CA GLU A 267 -14.77 -15.23 6.09
C GLU A 267 -13.51 -15.01 5.24
N GLU A 268 -12.40 -15.63 5.70
CA GLU A 268 -11.10 -15.59 5.03
C GLU A 268 -10.39 -14.22 5.05
N PHE A 269 -11.09 -13.16 5.38
CA PHE A 269 -10.60 -11.80 5.42
C PHE A 269 -9.91 -11.51 6.74
N GLU A 270 -8.71 -10.94 6.65
CA GLU A 270 -7.98 -10.45 7.81
C GLU A 270 -8.42 -9.02 8.13
N HIS A 271 -9.06 -8.86 9.28
CA HIS A 271 -9.37 -7.59 9.89
C HIS A 271 -8.26 -7.21 10.87
N SER A 272 -7.87 -5.95 10.86
CA SER A 272 -6.85 -5.40 11.77
C SER A 272 -7.48 -4.42 12.75
N ALA A 273 -6.73 -4.09 13.81
CA ALA A 273 -7.16 -3.07 14.77
C ALA A 273 -7.33 -1.69 14.11
N THR A 274 -8.18 -0.85 14.70
CA THR A 274 -8.41 0.54 14.25
C THR A 274 -7.15 1.41 14.28
N LEU A 275 -6.13 1.04 15.04
CA LEU A 275 -4.80 1.67 15.03
C LEU A 275 -4.00 1.44 13.75
N GLY A 276 -4.28 0.37 13.01
CA GLY A 276 -3.51 -0.06 11.85
C GLY A 276 -3.30 -1.56 11.78
N ARG A 277 -2.63 -2.00 10.71
CA ARG A 277 -2.13 -3.37 10.58
C ARG A 277 -1.05 -3.66 11.62
N TRP A 278 -0.19 -2.67 11.87
CA TRP A 278 0.85 -2.71 12.88
C TRP A 278 0.77 -1.46 13.76
N PHE A 279 1.11 -1.61 15.04
CA PHE A 279 1.22 -0.49 15.98
C PHE A 279 2.18 -0.84 17.13
N VAL A 280 2.66 0.17 17.86
CA VAL A 280 3.42 -0.02 19.09
C VAL A 280 2.44 -0.15 20.27
N PRO A 281 2.51 -1.22 21.08
CA PRO A 281 1.66 -1.38 22.26
C PRO A 281 1.87 -0.24 23.26
N PHE A 282 0.76 0.29 23.78
CA PHE A 282 0.77 1.24 24.89
C PHE A 282 0.39 0.53 26.20
N TYR A 283 0.70 1.14 27.36
CA TYR A 283 0.39 0.62 28.68
C TYR A 283 -1.12 0.45 28.91
N ASP A 284 -1.53 -0.75 29.30
CA ASP A 284 -2.86 -1.11 29.79
C ASP A 284 -4.01 -0.53 28.95
N ARG A 285 -4.02 -0.89 27.66
CA ARG A 285 -5.13 -0.51 26.76
C ARG A 285 -6.32 -1.43 26.96
N ASP A 286 -7.51 -0.85 27.06
CA ASP A 286 -8.79 -1.57 27.10
C ASP A 286 -9.73 -1.20 25.95
N ASP A 287 -9.24 -0.40 25.00
CA ASP A 287 -10.04 0.34 24.03
C ASP A 287 -9.74 -0.06 22.57
N LEU A 288 -8.99 -1.13 22.37
CA LEU A 288 -8.66 -1.61 21.05
C LEU A 288 -9.92 -2.11 20.36
N VAL A 289 -10.14 -1.69 19.12
CA VAL A 289 -11.29 -2.13 18.32
C VAL A 289 -10.80 -2.83 17.07
N ILE A 290 -11.35 -4.01 16.79
CA ILE A 290 -11.26 -4.64 15.48
C ILE A 290 -12.65 -4.54 14.86
N ASP A 291 -12.77 -3.71 13.82
CA ASP A 291 -14.03 -3.50 13.10
C ASP A 291 -14.16 -4.52 11.97
N VAL A 292 -15.19 -5.35 12.07
CA VAL A 292 -15.51 -6.40 11.08
C VAL A 292 -16.68 -6.06 10.19
N ARG A 293 -17.15 -4.81 10.21
CA ARG A 293 -18.12 -4.34 9.22
C ARG A 293 -17.51 -4.45 7.82
N PRO A 294 -18.35 -4.73 6.80
CA PRO A 294 -17.93 -4.55 5.42
C PRO A 294 -17.39 -3.12 5.23
N ILE A 295 -16.21 -2.99 4.63
CA ILE A 295 -15.56 -1.68 4.39
C ILE A 295 -16.18 -0.98 3.15
N TYR A 296 -17.07 -1.66 2.42
CA TYR A 296 -17.67 -1.14 1.20
C TYR A 296 -18.77 -0.11 1.49
N VAL A 297 -18.66 1.06 0.86
CA VAL A 297 -19.70 2.09 0.86
C VAL A 297 -20.67 1.81 -0.30
N ASN A 298 -21.45 0.73 -0.21
CA ASN A 298 -22.69 0.57 -0.98
C ASN A 298 -23.63 -0.40 -0.24
N GLU A 299 -23.83 -0.16 1.07
CA GLU A 299 -24.64 -1.03 1.94
C GLU A 299 -26.11 -1.15 1.47
N ASP A 300 -26.59 -0.20 0.68
CA ASP A 300 -27.95 -0.09 0.13
C ASP A 300 -28.07 -0.52 -1.34
N GLY A 301 -26.96 -0.91 -1.99
CA GLY A 301 -26.96 -1.44 -3.36
C GLY A 301 -27.46 -0.46 -4.42
N HIS A 302 -27.36 0.85 -4.16
CA HIS A 302 -27.80 1.87 -5.10
C HIS A 302 -26.88 1.93 -6.33
N ALA A 303 -27.46 2.39 -7.44
CA ALA A 303 -26.72 2.67 -8.65
C ALA A 303 -25.74 3.84 -8.40
N PRO A 304 -24.54 3.82 -9.00
CA PRO A 304 -23.52 4.81 -8.75
C PRO A 304 -23.99 6.19 -9.16
N ASP A 305 -23.62 7.20 -8.38
CA ASP A 305 -23.82 8.57 -8.77
C ASP A 305 -22.60 9.03 -9.59
N SER A 306 -22.68 8.93 -10.92
CA SER A 306 -21.62 9.41 -11.82
C SER A 306 -21.25 10.89 -11.60
N ALA A 307 -22.11 11.71 -10.98
CA ALA A 307 -21.78 13.08 -10.61
C ALA A 307 -20.90 13.19 -9.35
N ARG A 308 -20.84 12.11 -8.54
CA ARG A 308 -19.91 11.95 -7.41
C ARG A 308 -18.60 11.30 -7.80
N ALA A 309 -18.54 10.64 -8.96
CA ALA A 309 -17.30 10.16 -9.55
C ALA A 309 -16.40 11.34 -9.96
N LYS A 310 -15.60 11.79 -9.00
CA LYS A 310 -14.72 12.95 -9.15
C LYS A 310 -13.29 12.50 -9.02
N PHE A 311 -12.51 12.72 -10.07
CA PHE A 311 -11.06 12.77 -9.96
C PHE A 311 -10.71 14.14 -9.35
N ASN A 312 -10.32 14.18 -8.08
CA ASN A 312 -9.84 15.40 -7.45
C ASN A 312 -8.32 15.49 -7.66
N GLY A 313 -7.87 16.20 -8.69
CA GLY A 313 -6.45 16.43 -8.94
C GLY A 313 -6.13 17.02 -10.32
N ALA A 314 -5.10 17.86 -10.41
CA ALA A 314 -4.63 18.39 -11.68
C ALA A 314 -3.83 17.32 -12.46
N ARG A 315 -4.39 16.75 -13.54
CA ARG A 315 -3.59 16.04 -14.54
C ARG A 315 -2.63 17.04 -15.19
N LYS A 316 -1.35 17.03 -14.81
CA LYS A 316 -0.30 17.72 -15.56
C LYS A 316 0.70 16.70 -16.07
N PRO A 317 0.79 16.48 -17.39
CA PRO A 317 1.85 15.65 -17.93
C PRO A 317 3.21 16.29 -17.61
N SER A 318 4.04 15.60 -16.83
CA SER A 318 5.46 15.94 -16.72
C SER A 318 6.20 15.34 -17.92
N PRO A 319 7.20 16.01 -18.49
CA PRO A 319 8.04 15.45 -19.56
C PRO A 319 8.87 14.24 -19.12
N TYR A 320 8.91 13.94 -17.81
CA TYR A 320 9.53 12.74 -17.24
C TYR A 320 8.48 11.67 -16.87
N ALA A 321 7.20 11.91 -17.17
CA ALA A 321 6.09 11.11 -16.68
C ALA A 321 5.61 10.06 -17.68
N ALA A 322 5.83 8.80 -17.32
CA ALA A 322 4.83 7.78 -17.58
C ALA A 322 3.62 7.95 -16.63
N PHE A 323 2.97 9.12 -16.69
CA PHE A 323 1.79 9.59 -15.91
C PHE A 323 2.07 10.14 -14.49
N TYR A 324 2.15 11.46 -14.36
CA TYR A 324 1.95 12.15 -13.08
C TYR A 324 0.45 12.33 -12.89
N GLU A 325 -0.13 11.56 -11.98
CA GLU A 325 -1.44 11.84 -11.41
C GLU A 325 -1.21 12.27 -9.97
N PRO A 326 -1.56 13.52 -9.57
CA PRO A 326 -1.55 13.89 -8.16
C PRO A 326 -2.47 12.94 -7.38
N HIS A 327 -2.31 12.89 -6.05
CA HIS A 327 -3.16 12.04 -5.23
C HIS A 327 -4.63 12.27 -5.56
N SER A 328 -5.27 11.23 -6.08
CA SER A 328 -6.64 11.32 -6.58
C SER A 328 -7.49 10.35 -5.80
N ARG A 329 -8.56 10.86 -5.21
CA ARG A 329 -9.69 10.02 -4.80
C ARG A 329 -10.41 9.57 -6.07
N GLN A 330 -10.49 8.26 -6.29
CA GLN A 330 -11.17 7.67 -7.41
C GLN A 330 -12.42 6.98 -6.88
N TYR A 331 -13.54 7.25 -7.55
CA TYR A 331 -14.75 6.48 -7.42
C TYR A 331 -14.91 5.76 -8.75
N TRP A 332 -14.74 4.45 -8.71
CA TRP A 332 -14.95 3.64 -9.90
C TRP A 332 -16.23 2.85 -9.74
N PRO A 333 -17.08 2.80 -10.77
CA PRO A 333 -18.31 2.03 -10.73
C PRO A 333 -18.07 0.51 -10.94
N GLY A 334 -16.89 0.06 -11.38
CA GLY A 334 -16.70 -1.34 -11.81
C GLY A 334 -17.35 -1.61 -13.19
N ALA A 335 -17.15 -2.82 -13.74
CA ALA A 335 -17.74 -3.19 -15.03
C ALA A 335 -19.11 -3.87 -14.85
N GLY A 336 -20.16 -3.39 -15.53
CA GLY A 336 -21.50 -4.00 -15.47
C GLY A 336 -22.36 -3.45 -14.33
N THR A 337 -22.62 -4.26 -13.28
CA THR A 337 -23.38 -3.87 -12.08
C THR A 337 -22.43 -3.36 -11.00
N VAL A 338 -22.71 -2.17 -10.50
CA VAL A 338 -21.67 -1.28 -10.02
C VAL A 338 -21.39 -1.41 -8.52
N GLN A 339 -20.10 -1.48 -8.19
CA GLN A 339 -19.60 -1.28 -6.83
C GLN A 339 -18.80 0.02 -6.80
N GLU A 340 -19.27 1.04 -6.06
CA GLU A 340 -18.44 2.21 -5.75
C GLU A 340 -17.36 1.77 -4.76
N TYR A 341 -16.09 1.82 -5.17
CA TYR A 341 -14.99 1.84 -4.23
C TYR A 341 -14.40 3.24 -4.19
N ASP A 342 -14.13 3.67 -2.97
CA ASP A 342 -13.44 4.91 -2.67
C ASP A 342 -11.96 4.60 -2.42
N SER A 343 -11.13 4.86 -3.42
CA SER A 343 -9.69 4.67 -3.30
C SER A 343 -8.98 6.00 -3.47
N THR A 344 -7.92 6.23 -2.69
CA THR A 344 -7.01 7.34 -2.98
C THR A 344 -5.71 6.77 -3.55
N THR A 345 -5.38 7.19 -4.76
CA THR A 345 -4.09 6.88 -5.37
C THR A 345 -3.03 7.70 -4.64
N PHE A 346 -1.99 7.03 -4.15
CA PHE A 346 -0.80 7.70 -3.64
C PHE A 346 0.35 7.45 -4.60
N VAL A 347 1.19 8.46 -4.79
CA VAL A 347 2.38 8.37 -5.65
C VAL A 347 3.58 8.93 -4.89
N ASN A 348 4.73 8.32 -5.11
CA ASN A 348 5.99 8.88 -4.64
C ASN A 348 6.39 10.09 -5.50
N ASN A 349 7.43 10.81 -5.06
CA ASN A 349 7.92 12.00 -5.77
C ASN A 349 8.55 11.69 -7.13
N MET A 350 8.72 10.41 -7.47
CA MET A 350 9.17 9.95 -8.79
C MET A 350 8.00 9.63 -9.73
N GLY A 351 6.75 9.71 -9.26
CA GLY A 351 5.54 9.46 -10.06
C GLY A 351 5.10 8.00 -10.12
N TYR A 352 5.57 7.14 -9.19
CA TYR A 352 5.18 5.74 -9.12
C TYR A 352 4.24 5.49 -7.95
N VAL A 353 3.33 4.53 -8.10
CA VAL A 353 2.36 4.12 -7.07
C VAL A 353 3.05 3.26 -6.00
N ASP A 354 3.97 3.89 -5.29
CA ASP A 354 4.77 3.38 -4.18
C ASP A 354 5.07 4.53 -3.21
N ARG A 355 5.73 4.26 -2.09
CA ARG A 355 6.26 5.29 -1.18
C ARG A 355 7.66 5.76 -1.61
N ASP A 356 8.13 6.90 -1.11
CA ASP A 356 9.52 7.30 -1.35
C ASP A 356 10.48 6.32 -0.63
N ARG A 357 11.60 6.02 -1.28
CA ARG A 357 12.63 5.10 -0.77
C ARG A 357 14.02 5.66 -1.01
N PHE A 358 14.99 5.22 -0.23
CA PHE A 358 16.40 5.54 -0.45
C PHE A 358 16.94 4.74 -1.64
N PHE A 359 17.66 5.35 -2.59
CA PHE A 359 18.27 4.56 -3.68
C PHE A 359 19.44 3.72 -3.18
N ASP A 360 20.24 4.26 -2.26
CA ASP A 360 21.50 3.72 -1.76
C ASP A 360 21.37 2.58 -0.73
N ASN A 361 20.14 2.17 -0.39
CA ASN A 361 19.85 1.09 0.56
C ASN A 361 20.60 1.17 1.90
N PRO A 362 20.54 2.30 2.60
CA PRO A 362 21.37 2.51 3.79
C PRO A 362 21.03 1.54 4.93
N ASP A 363 19.82 0.99 4.94
CA ASP A 363 19.33 0.05 5.95
C ASP A 363 19.60 -1.41 5.56
N ASN A 364 20.23 -1.65 4.41
CA ASN A 364 20.56 -2.98 3.87
C ASN A 364 19.35 -3.93 3.79
N CYS A 365 18.20 -3.39 3.38
CA CYS A 365 16.99 -4.17 3.20
C CYS A 365 17.07 -5.09 1.99
N VAL A 366 16.38 -6.23 2.08
CA VAL A 366 16.09 -7.08 0.92
C VAL A 366 15.19 -6.28 -0.01
N ARG A 367 15.54 -6.19 -1.30
CA ARG A 367 14.79 -5.38 -2.26
C ARG A 367 14.23 -6.24 -3.36
N LEU A 368 12.92 -6.18 -3.52
CA LEU A 368 12.17 -6.81 -4.59
C LEU A 368 11.45 -5.71 -5.36
N ALA A 369 11.64 -5.64 -6.67
CA ALA A 369 10.74 -4.86 -7.51
C ALA A 369 9.47 -5.67 -7.80
N SER A 370 8.34 -4.99 -7.96
CA SER A 370 7.06 -5.57 -8.33
C SER A 370 6.51 -4.85 -9.55
N THR A 371 6.26 -5.62 -10.61
CA THR A 371 5.78 -5.13 -11.91
C THR A 371 4.62 -5.99 -12.40
N GLY A 372 3.80 -5.41 -13.26
CA GLY A 372 2.60 -6.05 -13.78
C GLY A 372 1.64 -5.02 -14.33
N GLY A 373 0.40 -5.47 -14.49
CA GLY A 373 -0.69 -4.67 -15.01
C GLY A 373 -1.41 -3.91 -13.91
N SER A 374 -2.68 -3.62 -14.21
CA SER A 374 -3.63 -2.97 -13.31
C SER A 374 -3.84 -3.74 -11.99
N ASP A 375 -3.65 -5.06 -12.03
CA ASP A 375 -3.67 -5.98 -10.89
C ASP A 375 -2.59 -5.67 -9.84
N MET A 376 -1.42 -5.19 -10.30
CA MET A 376 -0.29 -4.85 -9.43
C MET A 376 -0.24 -3.35 -9.09
N VAL A 377 -0.78 -2.48 -9.96
CA VAL A 377 -0.97 -1.05 -9.63
C VAL A 377 -1.96 -0.88 -8.48
N ALA A 378 -3.01 -1.70 -8.49
CA ALA A 378 -3.98 -1.84 -7.40
C ALA A 378 -4.62 -0.49 -7.02
N LEU A 379 -5.14 0.25 -8.01
CA LEU A 379 -5.86 1.51 -7.77
C LEU A 379 -7.16 1.28 -7.00
N GLN A 380 -7.65 0.04 -6.94
CA GLN A 380 -8.94 -0.32 -6.36
C GLN A 380 -8.96 -0.41 -4.84
N VAL A 381 -7.78 -0.44 -4.20
CA VAL A 381 -7.66 -0.62 -2.75
C VAL A 381 -6.82 0.50 -2.13
N ARG A 382 -6.96 0.69 -0.82
CA ARG A 382 -6.21 1.72 -0.09
C ARG A 382 -4.71 1.40 -0.08
N PRO A 383 -3.84 2.41 0.10
CA PRO A 383 -2.39 2.24 0.09
C PRO A 383 -1.87 1.05 0.92
N PHE A 384 -2.32 0.92 2.18
CA PHE A 384 -1.87 -0.13 3.11
C PHE A 384 -2.47 -1.52 2.82
N GLU A 385 -3.37 -1.62 1.84
CA GLU A 385 -4.04 -2.86 1.43
C GLU A 385 -3.45 -3.43 0.14
N LYS A 386 -2.53 -2.71 -0.50
CA LYS A 386 -1.86 -3.14 -1.72
C LYS A 386 -0.90 -4.28 -1.47
N VAL A 387 -0.86 -5.23 -2.41
CA VAL A 387 -0.03 -6.44 -2.28
C VAL A 387 1.45 -6.12 -2.02
N ASN A 388 2.03 -5.06 -2.61
CA ASN A 388 3.43 -4.72 -2.35
C ASN A 388 3.68 -4.38 -0.87
N ILE A 389 2.78 -3.62 -0.23
CA ILE A 389 2.89 -3.30 1.21
C ILE A 389 2.65 -4.55 2.06
N LEU A 390 1.63 -5.34 1.74
CA LEU A 390 1.30 -6.58 2.46
C LEU A 390 2.44 -7.62 2.38
N LEU A 391 3.05 -7.74 1.20
CA LEU A 391 4.15 -8.65 0.94
C LEU A 391 5.44 -8.17 1.60
N GLU A 392 5.70 -6.85 1.64
CA GLU A 392 6.82 -6.27 2.37
C GLU A 392 6.79 -6.66 3.85
N GLU A 393 5.62 -6.55 4.50
CA GLU A 393 5.45 -6.95 5.90
C GLU A 393 5.64 -8.46 6.09
N SER A 394 4.99 -9.26 5.25
CA SER A 394 4.96 -10.71 5.40
C SER A 394 6.33 -11.33 5.12
N LEU A 395 7.05 -10.84 4.10
CA LEU A 395 8.44 -11.22 3.83
C LEU A 395 9.38 -10.73 4.93
N GLY A 396 9.19 -9.52 5.44
CA GLY A 396 10.00 -8.99 6.52
C GLY A 396 9.96 -9.91 7.75
N VAL A 397 8.75 -10.31 8.15
CA VAL A 397 8.55 -11.23 9.29
C VAL A 397 9.15 -12.60 8.98
N ALA A 398 8.91 -13.15 7.78
CA ALA A 398 9.43 -14.46 7.39
C ALA A 398 10.97 -14.51 7.29
N LEU A 399 11.61 -13.41 6.90
CA LEU A 399 13.06 -13.29 6.75
C LEU A 399 13.77 -12.71 7.99
N HIS A 400 13.01 -12.29 9.01
CA HIS A 400 13.49 -11.61 10.21
C HIS A 400 14.42 -10.41 9.93
N ARG A 401 14.14 -9.66 8.86
CA ARG A 401 14.90 -8.46 8.47
C ARG A 401 14.02 -7.48 7.71
N CYS A 402 14.51 -6.27 7.49
CA CYS A 402 13.78 -5.33 6.65
C CYS A 402 13.74 -5.80 5.18
N VAL A 403 12.57 -5.68 4.58
CA VAL A 403 12.30 -5.94 3.17
C VAL A 403 11.67 -4.68 2.60
N GLU A 404 11.92 -4.44 1.32
CA GLU A 404 11.31 -3.39 0.52
C GLU A 404 10.73 -4.01 -0.75
N VAL A 405 9.41 -3.91 -0.93
CA VAL A 405 8.75 -4.33 -2.18
C VAL A 405 8.36 -3.08 -2.97
N ILE A 406 9.22 -2.72 -3.92
CA ILE A 406 9.16 -1.50 -4.70
C ILE A 406 8.16 -1.67 -5.83
N SER A 407 7.07 -0.90 -5.81
CA SER A 407 6.05 -0.98 -6.85
C SER A 407 6.45 -0.14 -8.07
N ALA A 408 6.49 -0.77 -9.23
CA ALA A 408 6.78 -0.15 -10.51
C ALA A 408 5.86 -0.70 -11.63
N ALA A 409 4.66 -1.13 -11.26
CA ALA A 409 3.64 -1.61 -12.19
C ALA A 409 2.99 -0.47 -12.98
N THR A 410 2.19 -0.83 -13.99
CA THR A 410 1.41 0.11 -14.78
C THR A 410 0.08 -0.45 -15.19
N ASP A 411 -0.88 0.45 -15.34
CA ASP A 411 -2.16 0.07 -15.88
C ASP A 411 -1.97 -0.52 -17.28
N ASN A 412 -2.67 -1.62 -17.54
CA ASN A 412 -2.52 -2.46 -18.73
C ASN A 412 -1.07 -2.79 -19.13
N GLY A 413 -0.22 -3.09 -18.14
CA GLY A 413 1.22 -3.28 -18.31
C GLY A 413 1.71 -4.71 -18.41
N ASP A 414 2.19 -5.12 -19.59
CA ASP A 414 3.02 -6.32 -19.75
C ASP A 414 4.51 -6.05 -19.44
N ILE A 415 5.38 -7.04 -19.64
CA ILE A 415 6.82 -6.90 -19.38
C ILE A 415 7.51 -5.88 -20.31
N GLY A 416 7.07 -5.77 -21.58
CA GLY A 416 7.58 -4.76 -22.52
C GLY A 416 7.13 -3.35 -22.14
N THR A 417 5.88 -3.21 -21.73
CA THR A 417 5.30 -1.96 -21.22
C THR A 417 6.04 -1.46 -19.98
N ASN A 418 6.43 -2.40 -19.10
CA ASN A 418 7.15 -2.09 -17.87
C ASN A 418 8.65 -1.89 -18.07
N TYR A 419 9.21 -2.15 -19.27
CA TYR A 419 10.64 -1.99 -19.53
C TYR A 419 11.21 -0.61 -19.17
N PRO A 420 10.60 0.53 -19.54
CA PRO A 420 11.09 1.84 -19.12
C PRO A 420 11.14 2.00 -17.60
N ARG A 421 10.18 1.42 -16.87
CA ARG A 421 10.16 1.46 -15.40
C ARG A 421 11.27 0.60 -14.80
N ILE A 422 11.54 -0.55 -15.41
CA ILE A 422 12.66 -1.40 -15.00
C ILE A 422 13.99 -0.66 -15.25
N ARG A 423 14.18 -0.16 -16.47
CA ARG A 423 15.39 0.55 -16.91
C ARG A 423 15.65 1.83 -16.12
N ASP A 424 14.65 2.68 -15.94
CA ASP A 424 14.83 4.05 -15.47
C ASP A 424 14.52 4.24 -13.99
N TYR A 425 13.89 3.25 -13.34
CA TYR A 425 13.47 3.36 -11.94
C TYR A 425 13.94 2.20 -11.08
N THR A 426 13.49 0.96 -11.31
CA THR A 426 13.83 -0.14 -10.38
C THR A 426 15.29 -0.56 -10.46
N SER A 427 15.94 -0.41 -11.62
CA SER A 427 17.39 -0.63 -11.78
C SER A 427 18.25 0.21 -10.83
N LYS A 428 17.78 1.40 -10.45
CA LYS A 428 18.50 2.34 -9.56
C LYS A 428 18.51 1.88 -8.11
N PHE A 429 17.63 0.95 -7.72
CA PHE A 429 17.50 0.49 -6.34
C PHE A 429 18.35 -0.73 -6.01
N GLY A 430 19.06 -1.32 -6.98
CA GLY A 430 19.84 -2.53 -6.76
C GLY A 430 18.96 -3.68 -6.22
N VAL A 431 17.80 -3.89 -6.84
CA VAL A 431 16.86 -4.96 -6.43
C VAL A 431 17.50 -6.33 -6.65
N GLN A 432 17.21 -7.28 -5.76
CA GLN A 432 17.69 -8.66 -5.86
C GLN A 432 16.93 -9.44 -6.93
N ALA A 433 15.65 -9.11 -7.09
CA ALA A 433 14.80 -9.67 -8.13
C ALA A 433 13.68 -8.69 -8.50
N THR A 434 13.05 -8.95 -9.64
CA THR A 434 11.83 -8.30 -10.11
C THR A 434 10.73 -9.36 -10.20
N LEU A 435 9.74 -9.24 -9.32
CA LEU A 435 8.49 -9.99 -9.38
C LEU A 435 7.63 -9.44 -10.52
N VAL A 436 7.23 -10.29 -11.45
CA VAL A 436 6.46 -9.92 -12.63
C VAL A 436 5.15 -10.70 -12.66
N SER A 437 4.02 -9.99 -12.68
CA SER A 437 2.72 -10.59 -12.95
C SER A 437 2.66 -11.05 -14.41
N MET A 438 2.47 -12.35 -14.59
CA MET A 438 2.40 -13.03 -15.88
C MET A 438 1.03 -13.68 -16.03
N LEU A 439 0.01 -12.85 -16.26
CA LEU A 439 -1.37 -13.30 -16.53
C LEU A 439 -1.61 -13.44 -18.04
N ALA A 440 -2.56 -14.29 -18.44
CA ALA A 440 -2.76 -14.63 -19.85
C ALA A 440 -2.94 -13.40 -20.76
N GLY A 441 -3.73 -12.41 -20.33
CA GLY A 441 -3.94 -11.16 -21.05
C GLY A 441 -2.66 -10.33 -21.25
N LEU A 442 -1.74 -10.31 -20.29
CA LEU A 442 -0.46 -9.59 -20.43
C LEU A 442 0.51 -10.33 -21.34
N VAL A 443 0.53 -11.67 -21.27
CA VAL A 443 1.32 -12.48 -22.21
C VAL A 443 0.79 -12.30 -23.63
N SER A 444 -0.52 -12.22 -23.85
CA SER A 444 -1.04 -11.95 -25.20
C SER A 444 -0.65 -10.58 -25.75
N GLN A 445 -0.45 -9.57 -24.89
CA GLN A 445 -0.13 -8.20 -25.32
C GLN A 445 1.29 -8.06 -25.90
N VAL A 446 2.23 -8.93 -25.53
CA VAL A 446 3.59 -8.88 -26.12
C VAL A 446 3.63 -9.40 -27.56
N SER A 447 2.62 -10.17 -27.99
CA SER A 447 2.51 -10.63 -29.38
C SER A 447 1.86 -9.56 -30.26
N PRO A 448 2.54 -9.06 -31.32
CA PRO A 448 1.98 -8.07 -32.24
C PRO A 448 0.61 -8.45 -32.81
N THR A 449 0.44 -9.72 -33.19
CA THR A 449 -0.82 -10.23 -33.75
C THR A 449 -1.94 -10.24 -32.72
N MET A 450 -1.68 -10.79 -31.53
CA MET A 450 -2.72 -10.86 -30.49
C MET A 450 -3.03 -9.48 -29.89
N LEU A 451 -2.05 -8.58 -29.82
CA LEU A 451 -2.24 -7.19 -29.41
C LEU A 451 -3.20 -6.46 -30.36
N HIS A 452 -2.99 -6.61 -31.67
CA HIS A 452 -3.86 -6.04 -32.69
C HIS A 452 -5.26 -6.65 -32.64
N ASP A 453 -5.38 -7.97 -32.62
CA ASP A 453 -6.68 -8.64 -32.65
C ASP A 453 -7.49 -8.45 -31.37
N GLY A 454 -6.83 -8.32 -30.23
CA GLY A 454 -7.44 -8.21 -28.90
C GLY A 454 -7.70 -6.78 -28.43
N LEU A 455 -6.80 -5.84 -28.70
CA LEU A 455 -6.90 -4.44 -28.26
C LEU A 455 -7.02 -3.44 -29.42
N GLY A 456 -6.86 -3.88 -30.66
CA GLY A 456 -6.93 -3.00 -31.82
C GLY A 456 -5.70 -2.12 -32.01
N PHE A 457 -4.66 -2.30 -31.19
CA PHE A 457 -3.44 -1.51 -31.30
C PHE A 457 -2.56 -2.06 -32.43
N ASP A 458 -2.27 -1.19 -33.41
CA ASP A 458 -1.25 -1.48 -34.40
C ASP A 458 0.11 -1.66 -33.69
N PRO A 459 0.87 -2.72 -33.99
CA PRO A 459 2.18 -2.94 -33.39
C PRO A 459 3.12 -1.73 -33.52
N GLU A 460 3.17 -1.09 -34.69
CA GLU A 460 4.06 0.03 -34.98
C GLU A 460 3.60 1.34 -34.34
N ASN A 461 2.29 1.49 -34.13
CA ASN A 461 1.64 2.70 -33.63
C ASN A 461 0.77 2.39 -32.39
N SER A 462 1.33 1.67 -31.42
CA SER A 462 0.61 1.24 -30.22
C SER A 462 0.49 2.34 -29.18
N ALA A 463 -0.62 2.34 -28.43
CA ALA A 463 -0.79 3.16 -27.21
C ALA A 463 0.12 2.70 -26.06
N ILE A 464 0.60 1.46 -26.16
CA ILE A 464 1.39 0.77 -25.15
C ILE A 464 2.82 0.62 -25.68
N PRO A 465 3.86 1.03 -24.92
CA PRO A 465 5.25 0.72 -25.27
C PRO A 465 5.45 -0.79 -25.37
N ASN A 466 6.11 -1.26 -26.42
CA ASN A 466 6.33 -2.69 -26.64
C ASN A 466 7.62 -2.95 -27.42
N PHE A 467 7.95 -4.21 -27.63
CA PHE A 467 9.07 -4.65 -28.45
C PHE A 467 8.60 -5.19 -29.79
N LEU A 468 9.37 -4.89 -30.84
CA LEU A 468 9.14 -5.41 -32.19
C LEU A 468 10.47 -5.81 -32.84
N HIS A 469 10.41 -6.84 -33.67
CA HIS A 469 11.50 -7.14 -34.58
C HIS A 469 11.59 -6.07 -35.66
N ASP A 470 12.77 -5.47 -35.83
CA ASP A 470 13.03 -4.56 -36.93
C ASP A 470 13.30 -5.33 -38.25
N ALA A 471 13.55 -4.60 -39.34
CA ALA A 471 13.82 -5.19 -40.65
C ALA A 471 15.05 -6.13 -40.69
N SER A 472 15.96 -6.04 -39.70
CA SER A 472 17.11 -6.94 -39.56
C SER A 472 16.81 -8.19 -38.72
N GLY A 473 15.59 -8.28 -38.16
CA GLY A 473 15.19 -9.33 -37.23
C GLY A 473 15.67 -9.10 -35.80
N ALA A 474 16.20 -7.92 -35.47
CA ALA A 474 16.61 -7.59 -34.11
C ALA A 474 15.41 -7.09 -33.29
N LEU A 475 15.27 -7.58 -32.06
CA LEU A 475 14.24 -7.08 -31.15
C LEU A 475 14.58 -5.65 -30.69
N THR A 476 13.68 -4.71 -30.93
CA THR A 476 13.84 -3.29 -30.62
C THR A 476 12.68 -2.77 -29.77
N PHE A 477 13.01 -1.97 -28.76
CA PHE A 477 12.00 -1.30 -27.93
C PHE A 477 11.38 -0.11 -28.67
N ARG A 478 10.06 0.03 -28.57
CA ARG A 478 9.27 1.14 -29.09
C ARG A 478 8.48 1.80 -27.95
N THR A 479 8.59 3.11 -27.84
CA THR A 479 7.75 3.90 -26.93
C THR A 479 6.32 3.97 -27.44
N ALA A 480 5.37 4.31 -26.56
CA ALA A 480 4.00 4.59 -26.97
C ALA A 480 3.96 5.65 -28.08
N SER A 481 3.14 5.41 -29.12
CA SER A 481 2.97 6.32 -30.24
C SER A 481 1.97 7.42 -29.87
N PRO A 482 2.30 8.71 -30.00
CA PRO A 482 1.36 9.80 -29.72
C PRO A 482 0.21 9.87 -30.74
N VAL A 483 0.32 9.17 -31.87
CA VAL A 483 -0.67 9.12 -32.94
C VAL A 483 -1.43 7.79 -32.98
N PHE A 484 -1.29 6.96 -31.94
CA PHE A 484 -1.87 5.61 -31.91
C PHE A 484 -3.36 5.57 -32.28
N SER A 485 -4.13 6.59 -31.86
CA SER A 485 -5.57 6.66 -32.07
C SER A 485 -5.98 6.69 -33.55
N VAL A 486 -5.09 7.16 -34.43
CA VAL A 486 -5.29 7.16 -35.89
C VAL A 486 -5.11 5.76 -36.49
N PHE A 487 -4.31 4.92 -35.84
CA PHE A 487 -3.93 3.59 -36.28
C PHE A 487 -4.64 2.47 -35.49
N MET A 488 -5.60 2.83 -34.65
CA MET A 488 -6.41 1.84 -33.95
C MET A 488 -7.42 1.17 -34.87
N ALA A 489 -7.43 -0.15 -34.86
CA ALA A 489 -8.45 -0.98 -35.47
C ALA A 489 -9.51 -1.40 -34.44
N LYS A 490 -10.68 -1.83 -34.91
CA LYS A 490 -11.65 -2.49 -34.04
C LYS A 490 -11.13 -3.89 -33.70
N PRO A 491 -11.07 -4.29 -32.41
CA PRO A 491 -10.72 -5.66 -32.03
C PRO A 491 -11.61 -6.70 -32.73
N THR A 492 -10.99 -7.80 -33.18
CA THR A 492 -11.61 -8.83 -34.02
C THR A 492 -11.86 -10.14 -33.26
N PHE A 493 -11.08 -10.42 -32.22
CA PHE A 493 -11.17 -11.63 -31.38
C PHE A 493 -11.33 -12.95 -32.16
N PRO A 494 -10.43 -13.27 -33.10
CA PRO A 494 -10.57 -14.44 -33.96
C PRO A 494 -10.36 -15.76 -33.20
N GLU A 495 -11.02 -16.82 -33.66
CA GLU A 495 -10.64 -18.19 -33.34
C GLU A 495 -9.46 -18.60 -34.23
N TYR A 496 -8.22 -18.45 -33.76
CA TYR A 496 -7.03 -18.84 -34.55
C TYR A 496 -7.04 -20.33 -34.92
N VAL A 497 -7.63 -21.15 -34.07
CA VAL A 497 -7.97 -22.54 -34.36
C VAL A 497 -9.45 -22.70 -34.04
N LYS A 498 -10.23 -23.18 -35.01
CA LYS A 498 -11.68 -23.33 -34.87
C LYS A 498 -12.03 -24.20 -33.66
N GLY A 499 -12.87 -23.67 -32.77
CA GLY A 499 -13.24 -24.29 -31.50
C GLY A 499 -12.40 -23.85 -30.30
N ILE A 500 -11.38 -22.99 -30.50
CA ILE A 500 -10.63 -22.32 -29.44
C ILE A 500 -10.96 -20.81 -29.50
N PRO A 501 -11.79 -20.30 -28.57
CA PRO A 501 -12.07 -18.87 -28.48
C PRO A 501 -10.78 -18.06 -28.26
N PHE A 502 -10.73 -16.82 -28.78
CA PHE A 502 -9.56 -15.94 -28.64
C PHE A 502 -9.01 -15.87 -27.21
N GLY A 503 -9.88 -15.66 -26.22
CA GLY A 503 -9.50 -15.56 -24.80
C GLY A 503 -8.94 -16.84 -24.18
N GLU A 504 -9.14 -17.99 -24.83
CA GLU A 504 -8.61 -19.29 -24.39
C GLU A 504 -7.31 -19.69 -25.12
N THR A 505 -6.83 -18.87 -26.06
CA THR A 505 -5.63 -19.16 -26.88
C THR A 505 -4.42 -19.58 -26.05
N LEU A 506 -4.14 -18.88 -24.95
CA LEU A 506 -3.00 -19.17 -24.06
C LEU A 506 -3.33 -20.19 -22.96
N ARG A 507 -4.60 -20.58 -22.84
CA ARG A 507 -5.16 -21.40 -21.76
C ARG A 507 -5.36 -22.86 -22.14
N VAL A 508 -5.10 -23.22 -23.39
CA VAL A 508 -5.00 -24.62 -23.87
C VAL A 508 -3.55 -25.13 -23.75
N PRO A 509 -3.32 -26.46 -23.67
CA PRO A 509 -1.97 -27.04 -23.67
C PRO A 509 -1.10 -26.59 -24.87
N PHE A 510 0.23 -26.53 -24.67
CA PHE A 510 1.18 -26.04 -25.68
C PHE A 510 1.15 -26.78 -27.03
N ASP A 511 0.86 -28.07 -27.05
CA ASP A 511 0.82 -28.87 -28.28
C ASP A 511 -0.30 -28.43 -29.22
N VAL A 512 -1.47 -28.11 -28.66
CA VAL A 512 -2.65 -27.62 -29.38
C VAL A 512 -2.78 -26.09 -29.42
N MET A 513 -1.90 -25.37 -28.72
CA MET A 513 -1.88 -23.90 -28.69
C MET A 513 -1.67 -23.32 -30.11
N PRO A 514 -2.53 -22.39 -30.56
CA PRO A 514 -2.37 -21.71 -31.84
C PRO A 514 -1.03 -20.96 -31.94
N GLN A 515 -0.54 -20.79 -33.16
CA GLN A 515 0.75 -20.16 -33.43
C GLN A 515 0.92 -18.76 -32.79
N PRO A 516 -0.08 -17.84 -32.84
CA PRO A 516 0.04 -16.55 -32.16
C PRO A 516 0.24 -16.65 -30.64
N GLY A 517 -0.32 -17.69 -30.00
CA GLY A 517 -0.10 -17.96 -28.58
C GLY A 517 1.30 -18.45 -28.27
N LYS A 518 1.87 -19.30 -29.14
CA LYS A 518 3.27 -19.76 -29.03
C LYS A 518 4.24 -18.59 -29.21
N GLU A 519 3.95 -17.71 -30.19
CA GLU A 519 4.71 -16.50 -30.44
C GLU A 519 4.69 -15.55 -29.24
N ALA A 520 3.57 -15.43 -28.53
CA ALA A 520 3.50 -14.61 -27.32
C ALA A 520 4.52 -15.05 -26.25
N PHE A 521 4.66 -16.36 -25.99
CA PHE A 521 5.70 -16.88 -25.08
C PHE A 521 7.12 -16.70 -25.62
N GLN A 522 7.31 -16.77 -26.94
CA GLN A 522 8.59 -16.49 -27.57
C GLN A 522 8.99 -15.03 -27.37
N TYR A 523 8.12 -14.07 -27.73
CA TYR A 523 8.34 -12.65 -27.50
C TYR A 523 8.64 -12.35 -26.04
N TRP A 524 7.90 -12.97 -25.09
CA TRP A 524 8.18 -12.81 -23.67
C TRP A 524 9.63 -13.19 -23.32
N THR A 525 10.12 -14.32 -23.84
CA THR A 525 11.49 -14.80 -23.62
C THR A 525 12.54 -13.86 -24.22
N GLU A 526 12.30 -13.39 -25.44
CA GLU A 526 13.21 -12.49 -26.14
C GLU A 526 13.26 -11.12 -25.45
N ILE A 527 12.14 -10.63 -24.94
CA ILE A 527 12.07 -9.40 -24.14
C ILE A 527 12.84 -9.57 -22.84
N VAL A 528 12.61 -10.65 -22.07
CA VAL A 528 13.37 -10.93 -20.83
C VAL A 528 14.87 -10.96 -21.13
N SER A 529 15.28 -11.71 -22.15
CA SER A 529 16.67 -11.84 -22.57
C SER A 529 17.27 -10.49 -22.99
N TYR A 530 16.49 -9.66 -23.69
CA TYR A 530 16.90 -8.30 -24.03
C TYR A 530 17.15 -7.47 -22.77
N ILE A 531 16.24 -7.53 -21.79
CA ILE A 531 16.37 -6.76 -20.55
C ILE A 531 17.59 -7.22 -19.76
N GLU A 532 17.78 -8.52 -19.55
CA GLU A 532 18.93 -9.08 -18.82
C GLU A 532 20.26 -8.72 -19.49
N LYS A 533 20.30 -8.72 -20.82
CA LYS A 533 21.50 -8.32 -21.59
C LYS A 533 21.85 -6.84 -21.43
N HIS A 534 20.84 -5.95 -21.38
CA HIS A 534 21.07 -4.51 -21.31
C HIS A 534 21.10 -3.97 -19.88
N HIS A 535 20.57 -4.73 -18.93
CA HIS A 535 20.54 -4.43 -17.49
C HIS A 535 20.99 -5.65 -16.69
N PRO A 536 22.31 -5.97 -16.73
CA PRO A 536 22.85 -7.11 -16.00
C PRO A 536 22.52 -7.03 -14.50
N GLY A 537 22.12 -8.15 -13.90
CA GLY A 537 21.71 -8.24 -12.50
C GLY A 537 20.21 -8.14 -12.25
N GLN A 538 19.39 -7.92 -13.29
CA GLN A 538 17.95 -8.13 -13.21
C GLN A 538 17.66 -9.64 -13.18
N ASN A 539 17.10 -10.14 -12.08
CA ASN A 539 16.61 -11.51 -11.96
C ASN A 539 15.08 -11.49 -11.94
N PHE A 540 14.43 -12.25 -12.81
CA PHE A 540 12.97 -12.25 -12.90
C PHE A 540 12.33 -13.43 -12.15
N ILE A 541 11.25 -13.13 -11.42
CA ILE A 541 10.37 -14.12 -10.81
C ILE A 541 8.97 -13.91 -11.37
N PHE A 542 8.41 -14.89 -12.07
CA PHE A 542 7.07 -14.77 -12.64
C PHE A 542 6.00 -15.40 -11.74
N HIS A 543 4.81 -14.79 -11.70
CA HIS A 543 3.65 -15.36 -11.01
C HIS A 543 2.36 -15.16 -11.83
N THR A 544 1.44 -16.12 -11.78
CA THR A 544 0.18 -16.06 -12.57
C THR A 544 -1.04 -15.62 -11.78
N GLY A 545 -0.87 -15.18 -10.53
CA GLY A 545 -1.94 -15.18 -9.50
C GLY A 545 -3.31 -14.63 -9.89
N VAL A 546 -3.41 -13.74 -10.88
CA VAL A 546 -4.70 -13.17 -11.34
C VAL A 546 -5.57 -14.24 -11.99
N ASP A 547 -5.00 -15.15 -12.79
CA ASP A 547 -5.74 -16.21 -13.44
C ASP A 547 -6.38 -17.16 -12.41
N GLN A 548 -5.65 -17.50 -11.33
CA GLN A 548 -6.20 -18.24 -10.19
C GLN A 548 -7.36 -17.50 -9.50
N ALA A 549 -7.24 -16.17 -9.35
CA ALA A 549 -8.25 -15.37 -8.66
C ALA A 549 -9.51 -15.10 -9.49
N GLN A 550 -9.38 -14.97 -10.81
CA GLN A 550 -10.48 -14.68 -11.72
C GLN A 550 -11.30 -15.91 -12.10
N CYS A 551 -10.71 -17.11 -12.10
CA CYS A 551 -11.40 -18.30 -12.57
C CYS A 551 -12.54 -18.79 -11.65
N ARG A 552 -12.55 -18.35 -10.38
CA ARG A 552 -13.59 -18.69 -9.39
C ARG A 552 -13.75 -20.21 -9.27
N ASN A 553 -14.94 -20.75 -9.54
CA ASN A 553 -15.21 -22.18 -9.54
C ASN A 553 -15.01 -22.85 -10.91
N ASN A 554 -14.71 -22.09 -11.97
CA ASN A 554 -14.58 -22.58 -13.34
C ASN A 554 -13.16 -22.39 -13.85
N CYS A 555 -12.21 -23.06 -13.20
CA CYS A 555 -10.77 -22.93 -13.52
C CYS A 555 -10.28 -23.86 -14.62
N GLU A 556 -11.12 -24.78 -15.08
CA GLU A 556 -10.86 -25.66 -16.21
C GLU A 556 -12.19 -26.05 -16.86
N SER A 557 -12.21 -26.05 -18.18
CA SER A 557 -13.32 -26.42 -19.03
C SER A 557 -12.83 -27.33 -20.16
N THR A 558 -13.74 -27.99 -20.87
CA THR A 558 -13.40 -28.80 -22.05
C THR A 558 -13.94 -28.13 -23.30
N LEU A 559 -13.04 -27.75 -24.20
CA LEU A 559 -13.35 -27.28 -25.55
C LEU A 559 -13.46 -28.48 -26.49
N THR A 560 -14.27 -28.34 -27.54
CA THR A 560 -14.36 -29.32 -28.63
C THR A 560 -13.92 -28.65 -29.92
N LEU A 561 -12.85 -29.16 -30.51
CA LEU A 561 -12.30 -28.66 -31.77
C LEU A 561 -13.18 -29.09 -32.95
N ALA A 562 -12.91 -28.50 -34.12
CA ALA A 562 -13.68 -28.77 -35.34
C ALA A 562 -13.67 -30.24 -35.81
N ASP A 563 -12.62 -30.99 -35.47
CA ASP A 563 -12.46 -32.42 -35.76
C ASP A 563 -13.10 -33.33 -34.69
N GLY A 564 -13.71 -32.75 -33.66
CA GLY A 564 -14.31 -33.45 -32.52
C GLY A 564 -13.33 -33.73 -31.37
N THR A 565 -12.06 -33.35 -31.50
CA THR A 565 -11.05 -33.51 -30.44
C THR A 565 -11.44 -32.69 -29.21
N LYS A 566 -11.34 -33.29 -28.02
CA LYS A 566 -11.60 -32.60 -26.75
C LYS A 566 -10.31 -32.10 -26.13
N VAL A 567 -10.28 -30.82 -25.80
CA VAL A 567 -9.10 -30.14 -25.25
C VAL A 567 -9.46 -29.48 -23.92
N ALA A 568 -8.64 -29.67 -22.89
CA ALA A 568 -8.78 -28.94 -21.64
C ALA A 568 -8.34 -27.47 -21.84
N ALA A 569 -9.11 -26.53 -21.33
CA ALA A 569 -8.81 -25.10 -21.40
C ALA A 569 -9.14 -24.41 -20.06
N GLY A 570 -8.55 -23.25 -19.81
CA GLY A 570 -8.81 -22.41 -18.64
C GLY A 570 -7.55 -22.05 -17.84
N ALA A 571 -7.75 -21.41 -16.70
CA ALA A 571 -6.67 -20.93 -15.85
C ALA A 571 -5.69 -22.03 -15.44
N LYS A 572 -6.15 -23.25 -15.14
CA LYS A 572 -5.26 -24.39 -14.83
C LYS A 572 -4.34 -24.74 -16.00
N GLY A 573 -4.84 -24.66 -17.23
CA GLY A 573 -4.05 -24.88 -18.44
C GLY A 573 -2.96 -23.83 -18.60
N PHE A 574 -3.30 -22.55 -18.40
CA PHE A 574 -2.32 -21.47 -18.45
C PHE A 574 -1.24 -21.57 -17.36
N VAL A 575 -1.60 -21.88 -16.11
CA VAL A 575 -0.60 -22.05 -15.03
C VAL A 575 0.36 -23.21 -15.33
N ARG A 576 -0.15 -24.31 -15.91
CA ARG A 576 0.69 -25.42 -16.38
C ARG A 576 1.64 -24.95 -17.49
N ASN A 577 1.13 -24.22 -18.50
CA ASN A 577 1.96 -23.66 -19.57
C ASN A 577 3.05 -22.74 -19.01
N VAL A 578 2.72 -21.83 -18.08
CA VAL A 578 3.73 -20.96 -17.44
C VAL A 578 4.75 -21.78 -16.67
N THR A 579 4.33 -22.80 -15.92
CA THR A 579 5.26 -23.67 -15.19
C THR A 579 6.24 -24.40 -16.13
N GLU A 580 5.74 -24.97 -17.23
CA GLU A 580 6.56 -25.61 -18.26
C GLU A 580 7.48 -24.61 -18.97
N TYR A 581 6.96 -23.42 -19.27
CA TYR A 581 7.71 -22.30 -19.85
C TYR A 581 8.90 -21.89 -18.98
N CYS A 582 8.69 -21.72 -17.68
CA CYS A 582 9.75 -21.33 -16.76
C CYS A 582 10.81 -22.43 -16.63
N ALA A 583 10.39 -23.68 -16.50
CA ALA A 583 11.30 -24.82 -16.43
C ALA A 583 12.17 -24.93 -17.69
N LYS A 584 11.58 -24.74 -18.88
CA LYS A 584 12.29 -24.80 -20.16
C LYS A 584 13.34 -23.70 -20.31
N ASN A 585 13.05 -22.49 -19.83
CA ASN A 585 13.92 -21.33 -19.98
C ASN A 585 14.82 -21.07 -18.75
N GLY A 586 14.74 -21.90 -17.71
CA GLY A 586 15.51 -21.71 -16.48
C GLY A 586 15.05 -20.52 -15.62
N TYR A 587 13.81 -20.07 -15.80
CA TYR A 587 13.24 -18.97 -15.00
C TYR A 587 12.64 -19.46 -13.68
N THR A 588 12.58 -18.55 -12.71
CA THR A 588 11.93 -18.81 -11.42
C THR A 588 10.46 -18.43 -11.50
N CYS A 589 9.57 -19.35 -11.13
CA CYS A 589 8.13 -19.09 -11.12
C CYS A 589 7.48 -19.51 -9.82
N VAL A 590 6.61 -18.64 -9.32
CA VAL A 590 5.90 -18.80 -8.05
C VAL A 590 4.42 -18.65 -8.34
N ASN A 591 3.73 -19.78 -8.47
CA ASN A 591 2.32 -19.81 -8.83
C ASN A 591 1.46 -20.08 -7.59
N PRO A 592 0.54 -19.16 -7.23
CA PRO A 592 -0.43 -19.40 -6.16
C PRO A 592 -1.28 -20.65 -6.42
N ASN A 593 -1.79 -21.26 -5.34
CA ASN A 593 -2.63 -22.45 -5.45
C ASN A 593 -4.06 -22.11 -5.92
N PHE A 594 -4.67 -23.03 -6.67
CA PHE A 594 -6.11 -22.98 -6.95
C PHE A 594 -6.90 -23.37 -5.71
N SER A 595 -8.02 -22.69 -5.45
CA SER A 595 -8.90 -23.02 -4.34
C SER A 595 -10.36 -22.74 -4.67
N GLU A 596 -11.21 -23.76 -4.55
CA GLU A 596 -12.68 -23.65 -4.69
C GLU A 596 -13.30 -22.81 -3.57
N ARG A 597 -12.54 -22.52 -2.51
CA ARG A 597 -12.96 -21.71 -1.37
C ARG A 597 -13.39 -20.29 -1.78
N TYR A 598 -12.83 -19.77 -2.87
CA TYR A 598 -12.96 -18.37 -3.27
C TYR A 598 -13.84 -18.13 -4.50
N GLY A 599 -14.72 -19.07 -4.85
CA GLY A 599 -15.53 -18.95 -6.08
C GLY A 599 -16.88 -18.25 -5.94
N GLN A 600 -17.27 -17.79 -4.74
CA GLN A 600 -18.58 -17.20 -4.48
C GLN A 600 -18.48 -16.00 -3.51
N VAL A 601 -19.39 -15.03 -3.67
CA VAL A 601 -19.57 -13.91 -2.74
C VAL A 601 -19.90 -14.45 -1.33
N PRO A 602 -19.34 -13.88 -0.25
CA PRO A 602 -18.46 -12.71 -0.18
C PRO A 602 -16.96 -13.00 -0.33
N ARG A 603 -16.58 -14.26 -0.63
CA ARG A 603 -15.19 -14.76 -0.61
C ARG A 603 -14.46 -14.61 -1.94
N LEU A 604 -14.90 -13.71 -2.81
CA LEU A 604 -14.23 -13.53 -4.11
C LEU A 604 -12.86 -12.85 -3.92
N LEU A 605 -11.82 -13.41 -4.54
CA LEU A 605 -10.49 -12.80 -4.60
C LEU A 605 -10.44 -11.60 -5.54
N THR A 606 -11.41 -11.49 -6.43
CA THR A 606 -11.62 -10.34 -7.30
C THR A 606 -12.89 -9.61 -6.89
N PHE A 607 -13.02 -8.36 -7.32
CA PHE A 607 -14.32 -7.69 -7.25
C PHE A 607 -15.34 -8.45 -8.12
N GLN A 608 -16.61 -8.49 -7.70
CA GLN A 608 -17.59 -9.43 -8.29
C GLN A 608 -17.81 -9.25 -9.80
N PHE A 609 -17.63 -8.05 -10.32
CA PHE A 609 -17.79 -7.73 -11.73
C PHE A 609 -16.57 -7.00 -12.30
N ASP A 610 -15.42 -7.19 -11.68
CA ASP A 610 -14.18 -6.55 -12.08
C ASP A 610 -13.02 -7.55 -11.94
N GLY A 611 -12.13 -7.59 -12.92
CA GLY A 611 -10.98 -8.50 -12.96
C GLY A 611 -9.89 -8.16 -11.96
N HIS A 612 -9.94 -6.99 -11.31
CA HIS A 612 -8.98 -6.59 -10.29
C HIS A 612 -9.17 -7.35 -8.97
N TYR A 613 -8.07 -7.53 -8.24
CA TYR A 613 -8.08 -8.07 -6.90
C TYR A 613 -8.95 -7.24 -5.96
N SER A 614 -9.81 -7.92 -5.21
CA SER A 614 -10.40 -7.32 -4.00
C SER A 614 -9.33 -7.18 -2.93
N LYS A 615 -9.66 -6.53 -1.81
CA LYS A 615 -8.77 -6.55 -0.64
C LYS A 615 -8.42 -7.98 -0.18
N LEU A 616 -9.40 -8.89 -0.21
CA LEU A 616 -9.15 -10.31 0.09
C LEU A 616 -8.14 -10.89 -0.91
N GLY A 617 -8.26 -10.54 -2.19
CA GLY A 617 -7.31 -10.90 -3.25
C GLY A 617 -5.88 -10.47 -2.95
N HIS A 618 -5.66 -9.23 -2.55
CA HIS A 618 -4.31 -8.75 -2.19
C HIS A 618 -3.75 -9.46 -0.95
N GLN A 619 -4.59 -9.72 0.07
CA GLN A 619 -4.19 -10.49 1.25
C GLN A 619 -3.81 -11.93 0.91
N TRP A 620 -4.65 -12.60 0.10
CA TRP A 620 -4.40 -13.94 -0.40
C TRP A 620 -3.11 -14.02 -1.23
N LEU A 621 -2.93 -13.11 -2.18
CA LEU A 621 -1.75 -13.10 -3.04
C LEU A 621 -0.47 -12.92 -2.22
N ALA A 622 -0.45 -11.97 -1.28
CA ALA A 622 0.69 -11.77 -0.40
C ALA A 622 1.01 -13.04 0.41
N GLN A 623 -0.01 -13.72 0.95
CA GLN A 623 0.15 -14.97 1.71
C GLN A 623 0.73 -16.10 0.84
N GLU A 624 0.19 -16.32 -0.36
CA GLU A 624 0.64 -17.38 -1.27
C GLU A 624 2.06 -17.13 -1.79
N LEU A 625 2.47 -15.87 -1.94
CA LEU A 625 3.80 -15.51 -2.41
C LEU A 625 4.87 -15.49 -1.31
N THR A 626 4.49 -15.29 -0.04
CA THR A 626 5.46 -15.02 1.04
C THR A 626 6.46 -16.17 1.24
N ALA A 627 5.98 -17.40 1.48
CA ALA A 627 6.85 -18.53 1.76
C ALA A 627 7.81 -18.88 0.59
N PRO A 628 7.34 -19.03 -0.66
CA PRO A 628 8.23 -19.32 -1.79
C PRO A 628 9.22 -18.19 -2.06
N LEU A 629 8.81 -16.91 -1.99
CA LEU A 629 9.73 -15.78 -2.17
C LEU A 629 10.75 -15.67 -1.02
N ALA A 630 10.34 -15.92 0.23
CA ALA A 630 11.28 -15.92 1.35
C ALA A 630 12.41 -16.96 1.14
N LYS A 631 12.07 -18.15 0.62
CA LYS A 631 13.06 -19.17 0.27
C LYS A 631 14.03 -18.70 -0.83
N ILE A 632 13.52 -18.05 -1.88
CA ILE A 632 14.36 -17.54 -2.98
C ILE A 632 15.29 -16.41 -2.49
N LEU A 633 14.74 -15.51 -1.68
CA LEU A 633 15.46 -14.32 -1.20
C LEU A 633 16.44 -14.64 -0.05
N SER A 634 16.25 -15.74 0.69
CA SER A 634 17.22 -16.21 1.69
C SER A 634 18.50 -16.74 1.07
N ASP A 635 18.41 -17.32 -0.12
CA ASP A 635 19.51 -18.03 -0.80
C ASP A 635 20.40 -17.07 -1.61
N THR A 636 20.00 -15.80 -1.73
CA THR A 636 20.76 -14.77 -2.45
C THR A 636 21.85 -14.20 -1.52
N PRO A 637 23.15 -14.32 -1.84
CA PRO A 637 24.23 -13.79 -1.02
C PRO A 637 24.08 -12.28 -0.77
N ARG A 638 24.52 -11.83 0.42
CA ARG A 638 24.42 -10.44 0.86
C ARG A 638 25.21 -9.48 0.00
#